data_AF-A0AAD9C9H2-F1
#
_entry.id   AF-A0AAD9C9H2-F1
#
_cell.length_a   1.000
_cell.length_b   1.000
_cell.length_c   1.000
_cell.angle_alpha   90.00
_cell.angle_beta   90.00
_cell.angle_gamma   90.00
#
_symmetry.space_group_name_H-M   'P 1'
#
loop_
_entity.id
_entity.type
_entity.pdbx_description
1 polymer ?
#
loop_
_entity_poly.entity_id
_entity_poly.type
_entity_poly.pdbx_seq_one_letter_code
_entity_poly.pdbx_strand_id
1 'polypeptide(L)'
;MEVMEIGEKRCTVVSPFTITCPSPASSQSQQTTAQFILNGVLYTGDNPFTFDSDEEDGEPHKGHFPLEYVEDPQFFTASKEKLIKHHPGEPLTLIINKGPSDLELMPEEYSVMIGSYPCNISFHNDQLFHCTINGLLSSNENELPVTVQVGNFRHTIAIVQLGGSELAIVVSIGRCMALVVYCTKSRRAERYWQKTLLQMEEMESQIRDEIRKGFAELQTDMTDLTKELNRSQGIPFLEYKQFVTRTFFPKMFSDYEKSLVQPAFEYDGLGPRVLPETHPLLQDWQENNTTKPNVEEGITLFSTLLNNKHFLVTFVHALEQQKDFAVRDRCSLASLLTIALHGKLEYYTSIMKDLLVDLIDASAAKNPKLMLRRTESVVEKMLTNWMSICMYSYLKETVGEPFFLLLCAIKQQINKGSIDAITGKARYTLNEEWLLRENIEAKPQNINVSFQGCGMDSISIKVMNTDTISQVKEKILEAFYKNLPFSQWPRAEDVDLEWFDSGSNSKVLQDLDNSTLMEDGRKKLNTVFHYQIPEGASLAMSMKDKRDNTLGRVKDLDTEKYVHLVLPHDDQNDHKRSHRTSHRKKVLPEIYLTRLLSTKGTLQKFLDDLFQAILSIPQDRPPLAIKYFFDFLEEQADKRGITDPDTLHIWKTNSLPLRFWVNILKNPQFVFDIDKTDHMDACLSVIAQAFIDACSISDLQLGKDSPTNKLLYAKEIPEYKKRVQCYYKQIQEMPPLSEQEMNAHLAEESRKYRNEFNTTLALTEIYKYAKKYRTQVVTALESNPTARRTQLHHKFEQVIALVEDNIYECCSEA
;
A
#
# COMPACT_ATOMS: atom_id res chain seq x y z
N MET A 1 16.98 5.23 104.29
CA MET A 1 16.74 6.42 103.45
C MET A 1 15.54 6.08 102.59
N GLU A 2 14.47 6.83 102.76
CA GLU A 2 13.29 6.76 101.92
C GLU A 2 13.34 7.91 100.93
N VAL A 3 13.28 7.61 99.64
CA VAL A 3 13.25 8.63 98.58
C VAL A 3 11.82 8.71 98.08
N MET A 4 11.23 9.89 98.24
CA MET A 4 9.84 10.16 97.87
C MET A 4 9.57 9.69 96.42
N GLU A 5 8.51 8.90 96.26
CA GLU A 5 8.01 8.39 94.97
C GLU A 5 8.92 7.42 94.20
N ILE A 6 10.09 7.07 94.75
CA ILE A 6 11.05 6.16 94.09
C ILE A 6 11.23 4.89 94.92
N GLY A 7 11.42 5.01 96.23
CA GLY A 7 11.47 3.85 97.14
C GLY A 7 12.46 3.99 98.29
N GLU A 8 12.56 2.95 99.11
CA GLU A 8 13.41 2.92 100.30
C GLU A 8 14.69 2.08 100.08
N LYS A 9 15.84 2.61 100.50
CA LYS A 9 17.11 1.90 100.60
C LYS A 9 17.68 1.99 102.01
N ARG A 10 18.19 0.86 102.51
CA ARG A 10 18.90 0.82 103.79
C ARG A 10 20.29 1.44 103.65
N CYS A 11 20.58 2.39 104.53
CA CYS A 11 21.91 2.96 104.65
C CYS A 11 22.83 2.03 105.43
N THR A 12 24.11 2.07 105.10
CA THR A 12 25.16 1.34 105.83
C THR A 12 25.92 2.31 106.73
N VAL A 13 26.14 1.92 107.98
CA VAL A 13 26.94 2.72 108.92
C VAL A 13 28.40 2.41 108.67
N VAL A 14 29.16 3.41 108.23
CA VAL A 14 30.61 3.29 107.98
C VAL A 14 31.40 3.62 109.25
N SER A 15 30.93 4.60 110.02
CA SER A 15 31.49 5.00 111.31
C SER A 15 30.40 5.58 112.21
N PRO A 16 30.66 5.86 113.51
CA PRO A 16 29.69 6.50 114.40
C PRO A 16 29.17 7.86 113.91
N PHE A 17 29.89 8.52 112.99
CA PHE A 17 29.58 9.83 112.45
C PHE A 17 29.32 9.83 110.93
N THR A 18 29.36 8.67 110.27
CA THR A 18 29.25 8.59 108.81
C THR A 18 28.41 7.39 108.40
N ILE A 19 27.38 7.66 107.62
CA ILE A 19 26.56 6.64 106.97
C ILE A 19 26.64 6.81 105.45
N THR A 20 26.69 5.70 104.72
CA THR A 20 26.62 5.68 103.26
C THR A 20 25.28 5.09 102.86
N CYS A 21 24.48 5.89 102.15
CA CYS A 21 23.14 5.52 101.70
C CYS A 21 23.15 5.39 100.18
N PRO A 22 23.07 4.16 99.62
CA PRO A 22 22.88 4.02 98.18
C PRO A 22 21.49 4.50 97.80
N SER A 23 21.41 5.34 96.76
CA SER A 23 20.13 5.74 96.16
C SER A 23 19.42 4.52 95.53
N PRO A 24 18.08 4.42 95.65
CA PRO A 24 17.30 3.49 94.85
C PRO A 24 17.43 3.82 93.35
N ALA A 25 17.28 2.82 92.48
CA ALA A 25 17.28 3.08 91.03
C ALA A 25 15.95 3.76 90.64
N SER A 26 16.03 4.80 89.81
CA SER A 26 14.86 5.49 89.22
C SER A 26 14.84 5.27 87.70
N SER A 27 13.65 5.18 87.12
CA SER A 27 13.46 5.11 85.66
C SER A 27 13.25 6.46 84.98
N GLN A 28 13.15 7.55 85.75
CA GLN A 28 12.91 8.90 85.25
C GLN A 28 13.82 9.90 85.95
N SER A 29 14.33 10.87 85.19
CA SER A 29 15.06 12.02 85.70
C SER A 29 14.08 13.00 86.32
N GLN A 30 14.20 13.20 87.63
CA GLN A 30 13.30 14.06 88.40
C GLN A 30 13.98 14.57 89.67
N GLN A 31 13.65 15.80 90.05
CA GLN A 31 13.93 16.28 91.40
C GLN A 31 12.98 15.60 92.37
N THR A 32 13.55 15.03 93.42
CA THR A 32 12.83 14.37 94.51
C THR A 32 13.43 14.83 95.83
N THR A 33 12.89 14.31 96.92
CA THR A 33 13.43 14.54 98.26
C THR A 33 13.66 13.23 98.97
N ALA A 34 14.80 13.12 99.63
CA ALA A 34 15.15 12.00 100.47
C ALA A 34 14.85 12.35 101.93
N GLN A 35 14.23 11.39 102.62
CA GLN A 35 14.02 11.37 104.06
C GLN A 35 14.96 10.33 104.68
N PHE A 36 15.67 10.73 105.73
CA PHE A 36 16.56 9.82 106.45
C PHE A 36 15.91 9.40 107.75
N ILE A 37 15.47 8.15 107.84
CA ILE A 37 14.97 7.58 109.10
C ILE A 37 16.13 6.88 109.79
N LEU A 38 16.55 7.43 110.94
CA LEU A 38 17.62 6.89 111.77
C LEU A 38 16.99 6.25 113.01
N ASN A 39 17.16 4.94 113.18
CA ASN A 39 16.59 4.16 114.30
C ASN A 39 15.07 4.35 114.49
N GLY A 40 14.32 4.50 113.39
CA GLY A 40 12.86 4.68 113.40
C GLY A 40 12.37 6.11 113.58
N VAL A 41 13.28 7.09 113.69
CA VAL A 41 12.94 8.52 113.80
C VAL A 41 13.38 9.27 112.54
N LEU A 42 12.47 10.07 111.97
CA LEU A 42 12.79 10.93 110.84
C LEU A 42 13.80 12.00 111.25
N TYR A 43 14.92 12.05 110.55
CA TYR A 43 15.96 13.04 110.75
C TYR A 43 15.54 14.36 110.09
N THR A 44 15.14 15.33 110.92
CA THR A 44 14.64 16.63 110.47
C THR A 44 15.71 17.71 110.34
N GLY A 45 16.98 17.40 110.64
CA GLY A 45 18.09 18.34 110.64
C GLY A 45 18.00 19.37 111.79
N ASP A 46 19.07 19.52 112.57
CA ASP A 46 19.14 20.56 113.61
C ASP A 46 19.43 21.91 112.95
N ASN A 47 18.43 22.80 112.92
CA ASN A 47 18.59 24.17 112.44
C ASN A 47 18.54 25.14 113.63
N PRO A 48 19.65 25.81 114.02
CA PRO A 48 19.64 26.76 115.12
C PRO A 48 19.89 28.19 114.63
N PHE A 49 18.94 28.85 113.96
CA PHE A 49 18.82 30.32 113.96
C PHE A 49 17.36 30.76 113.74
N THR A 50 16.79 31.27 114.83
CA THR A 50 15.54 32.04 115.06
C THR A 50 15.58 33.47 114.47
N PHE A 51 14.59 34.38 114.43
CA PHE A 51 13.35 34.71 115.21
C PHE A 51 12.50 35.73 114.38
N ASP A 52 11.20 35.87 114.70
CA ASP A 52 10.20 36.92 114.36
C ASP A 52 9.67 37.11 112.91
N SER A 53 8.40 36.73 112.66
CA SER A 53 7.21 37.62 112.67
C SER A 53 6.05 37.00 111.86
N ASP A 54 4.88 36.94 112.50
CA ASP A 54 3.49 36.95 112.00
C ASP A 54 2.99 35.96 110.92
N GLU A 55 1.94 35.26 111.35
CA GLU A 55 0.69 34.89 110.65
C GLU A 55 0.73 34.23 109.26
N GLU A 56 0.32 32.94 109.30
CA GLU A 56 -0.50 32.17 108.36
C GLU A 56 -0.15 32.14 106.85
N ASP A 57 -0.17 30.91 106.32
CA ASP A 57 0.10 30.48 104.94
C ASP A 57 1.58 30.32 104.50
N GLY A 58 2.19 29.23 105.00
CA GLY A 58 2.64 28.13 104.14
C GLY A 58 4.11 28.04 103.73
N GLU A 59 4.90 27.17 104.39
CA GLU A 59 6.02 26.46 103.74
C GLU A 59 6.11 24.97 104.20
N PRO A 60 6.08 23.98 103.29
CA PRO A 60 5.90 22.57 103.65
C PRO A 60 7.16 21.70 103.49
N HIS A 61 8.35 22.11 103.93
CA HIS A 61 9.57 21.30 103.65
C HIS A 61 10.57 21.14 104.81
N LYS A 62 10.12 20.81 106.03
CA LYS A 62 11.03 20.34 107.11
C LYS A 62 11.24 18.82 107.01
N GLY A 63 12.51 18.37 106.95
CA GLY A 63 12.90 16.95 106.94
C GLY A 63 13.04 16.29 105.57
N HIS A 64 12.95 17.07 104.49
CA HIS A 64 13.10 16.62 103.11
C HIS A 64 14.40 17.18 102.52
N PHE A 65 15.33 16.30 102.15
CA PHE A 65 16.60 16.69 101.53
C PHE A 65 16.47 16.61 100.00
N PRO A 66 16.68 17.69 99.26
CA PRO A 66 16.55 17.66 97.80
C PRO A 66 17.59 16.72 97.20
N LEU A 67 17.14 15.90 96.26
CA LEU A 67 17.97 14.96 95.52
C LEU A 67 17.51 14.96 94.07
N GLU A 68 18.44 15.02 93.14
CA GLU A 68 18.12 15.03 91.71
C GLU A 68 18.58 13.74 91.08
N TYR A 69 17.65 13.03 90.43
CA TYR A 69 17.99 11.94 89.53
C TYR A 69 18.19 12.54 88.15
N VAL A 70 19.40 12.36 87.63
CA VAL A 70 19.77 12.71 86.26
C VAL A 70 19.93 11.43 85.44
N GLU A 71 19.86 11.54 84.12
CA GLU A 71 19.96 10.37 83.24
C GLU A 71 21.33 9.68 83.38
N ASP A 72 21.33 8.35 83.28
CA ASP A 72 22.57 7.56 83.26
C ASP A 72 23.50 8.04 82.11
N PRO A 73 24.82 8.10 82.35
CA PRO A 73 25.75 8.60 81.36
C PRO A 73 25.79 7.66 80.15
N GLN A 74 25.62 8.23 78.95
CA GLN A 74 25.67 7.47 77.70
C GLN A 74 27.08 7.45 77.13
N PHE A 75 27.55 6.25 76.77
CA PHE A 75 28.84 6.06 76.13
C PHE A 75 28.66 5.38 74.78
N PHE A 76 29.38 5.86 73.78
CA PHE A 76 29.41 5.25 72.46
C PHE A 76 30.80 5.38 71.84
N THR A 77 31.14 4.43 70.99
CA THR A 77 32.36 4.50 70.18
C THR A 77 32.27 5.68 69.21
N ALA A 78 33.40 6.24 68.76
CA ALA A 78 33.40 7.42 67.88
C ALA A 78 32.51 7.26 66.62
N SER A 79 32.38 6.06 66.08
CA SER A 79 31.52 5.72 64.93
C SER A 79 30.14 5.13 65.30
N LYS A 80 29.81 5.00 66.60
CA LYS A 80 28.61 4.31 67.13
C LYS A 80 28.44 2.87 66.66
N GLU A 81 29.53 2.23 66.25
CA GLU A 81 29.53 0.83 65.81
C GLU A 81 29.44 -0.11 67.01
N LYS A 82 28.49 -1.04 66.97
CA LYS A 82 28.32 -2.08 68.00
C LYS A 82 29.25 -3.27 67.81
N LEU A 83 29.85 -3.43 66.62
CA LEU A 83 30.77 -4.52 66.29
C LEU A 83 32.04 -3.94 65.65
N ILE A 84 33.18 -4.12 66.31
CA ILE A 84 34.48 -3.62 65.86
C ILE A 84 35.30 -4.80 65.38
N LYS A 85 35.73 -4.79 64.11
CA LYS A 85 36.60 -5.84 63.59
C LYS A 85 38.04 -5.48 63.87
N HIS A 86 38.79 -6.39 64.49
CA HIS A 86 40.19 -6.16 64.81
C HIS A 86 41.04 -7.35 64.35
N HIS A 87 42.22 -7.05 63.81
CA HIS A 87 43.17 -8.04 63.37
C HIS A 87 44.14 -8.39 64.50
N PRO A 88 44.39 -9.69 64.78
CA PRO A 88 45.32 -10.08 65.84
C PRO A 88 46.74 -9.55 65.57
N GLY A 89 47.31 -8.79 66.51
CA GLY A 89 48.72 -8.36 66.48
C GLY A 89 48.96 -6.86 66.32
N GLU A 90 47.93 -6.04 66.13
CA GLU A 90 48.03 -4.58 66.12
C GLU A 90 47.58 -3.98 67.47
N PRO A 91 48.16 -2.87 67.94
CA PRO A 91 47.67 -2.17 69.13
C PRO A 91 46.25 -1.63 68.88
N LEU A 92 45.33 -1.89 69.82
CA LEU A 92 43.95 -1.41 69.73
C LEU A 92 43.78 -0.12 70.54
N THR A 93 43.48 0.97 69.85
CA THR A 93 43.04 2.24 70.44
C THR A 93 41.57 2.49 70.09
N LEU A 94 40.71 2.51 71.09
CA LEU A 94 39.30 2.88 70.95
C LEU A 94 39.09 4.33 71.37
N ILE A 95 38.34 5.08 70.56
CA ILE A 95 37.87 6.42 70.90
C ILE A 95 36.44 6.30 71.42
N ILE A 96 36.23 6.70 72.67
CA ILE A 96 34.94 6.62 73.35
C ILE A 96 34.46 8.04 73.64
N ASN A 97 33.25 8.34 73.17
CA ASN A 97 32.56 9.60 73.40
C ASN A 97 31.56 9.44 74.55
N LYS A 98 31.59 10.39 75.47
CA LYS A 98 30.60 10.60 76.52
C LYS A 98 29.53 11.53 75.98
N GLY A 99 28.27 11.11 76.04
CA GLY A 99 27.13 11.97 75.75
C GLY A 99 27.02 13.12 76.76
N PRO A 100 26.29 14.20 76.44
CA PRO A 100 26.03 15.25 77.42
C PRO A 100 25.31 14.65 78.64
N SER A 101 25.82 14.92 79.83
CA SER A 101 25.25 14.46 81.10
C SER A 101 25.52 15.51 82.16
N ASP A 102 24.56 15.77 83.04
CA ASP A 102 24.69 16.70 84.17
C ASP A 102 25.43 16.08 85.38
N LEU A 103 26.19 15.00 85.14
CA LEU A 103 27.01 14.30 86.13
C LEU A 103 28.46 14.81 86.11
N GLU A 104 28.90 15.39 87.24
CA GLU A 104 30.28 15.84 87.51
C GLU A 104 31.21 14.66 87.89
N LEU A 105 31.41 13.75 86.94
CA LEU A 105 32.24 12.56 87.13
C LEU A 105 33.73 12.88 87.11
N MET A 106 34.49 12.34 88.07
CA MET A 106 35.94 12.54 88.13
C MET A 106 36.68 11.49 87.28
N PRO A 107 37.84 11.83 86.67
CA PRO A 107 38.58 10.90 85.79
C PRO A 107 38.92 9.55 86.42
N GLU A 108 39.10 9.49 87.74
CA GLU A 108 39.43 8.27 88.49
C GLU A 108 38.25 7.30 88.63
N GLU A 109 37.02 7.75 88.35
CA GLU A 109 35.81 6.92 88.47
C GLU A 109 35.55 6.06 87.22
N TYR A 110 36.28 6.30 86.13
CA TYR A 110 36.14 5.61 84.86
C TYR A 110 37.04 4.37 84.78
N SER A 111 36.46 3.26 84.32
CA SER A 111 37.19 2.04 83.98
C SER A 111 36.62 1.42 82.71
N VAL A 112 37.50 1.00 81.78
CA VAL A 112 37.09 0.35 80.53
C VAL A 112 37.76 -1.01 80.41
N MET A 113 36.95 -2.02 80.12
CA MET A 113 37.38 -3.41 79.94
C MET A 113 37.06 -3.88 78.52
N ILE A 114 37.99 -4.55 77.85
CA ILE A 114 37.75 -5.26 76.59
C ILE A 114 37.86 -6.76 76.89
N GLY A 115 36.72 -7.44 76.98
CA GLY A 115 36.63 -8.79 77.53
C GLY A 115 37.13 -8.84 78.98
N SER A 116 38.24 -9.52 79.20
CA SER A 116 38.94 -9.60 80.49
C SER A 116 40.13 -8.63 80.62
N TYR A 117 40.44 -7.85 79.58
CA TYR A 117 41.63 -6.99 79.56
C TYR A 117 41.31 -5.55 80.00
N PRO A 118 41.99 -5.02 81.03
CA PRO A 118 41.83 -3.62 81.43
C PRO A 118 42.48 -2.69 80.41
N CYS A 119 41.81 -1.59 80.13
CA CYS A 119 42.24 -0.61 79.15
C CYS A 119 42.85 0.63 79.80
N ASN A 120 43.98 1.13 79.27
CA ASN A 120 44.55 2.39 79.75
C ASN A 120 43.78 3.57 79.14
N ILE A 121 43.18 4.38 80.02
CA ILE A 121 42.36 5.54 79.64
C ILE A 121 43.23 6.80 79.63
N SER A 122 43.16 7.56 78.54
CA SER A 122 43.71 8.91 78.43
C SER A 122 42.62 9.86 77.97
N PHE A 123 42.24 10.81 78.83
CA PHE A 123 41.23 11.82 78.53
C PHE A 123 41.81 12.89 77.60
N HIS A 124 41.07 13.22 76.54
CA HIS A 124 41.43 14.31 75.63
C HIS A 124 40.66 15.59 75.99
N ASN A 125 39.38 15.44 76.33
CA ASN A 125 38.52 16.48 76.91
C ASN A 125 37.39 15.82 77.73
N ASP A 126 36.50 16.62 78.31
CA ASP A 126 35.42 16.12 79.20
C ASP A 126 34.37 15.24 78.49
N GLN A 127 34.37 15.20 77.15
CA GLN A 127 33.41 14.44 76.34
C GLN A 127 34.05 13.30 75.54
N LEU A 128 35.38 13.17 75.53
CA LEU A 128 36.10 12.22 74.70
C LEU A 128 37.36 11.72 75.38
N PHE A 129 37.49 10.40 75.46
CA PHE A 129 38.68 9.74 75.96
C PHE A 129 39.07 8.54 75.10
N HIS A 130 40.38 8.26 75.10
CA HIS A 130 40.96 7.15 74.38
C HIS A 130 41.22 6.00 75.35
N CYS A 131 40.80 4.80 74.96
CA CYS A 131 41.13 3.56 75.63
C CYS A 131 42.14 2.81 74.76
N THR A 132 43.36 2.62 75.27
CA THR A 132 44.43 1.91 74.55
C THR A 132 44.85 0.64 75.28
N ILE A 133 44.95 -0.47 74.56
CA ILE A 133 45.53 -1.72 75.06
C ILE A 133 46.90 -1.93 74.41
N ASN A 134 47.96 -1.85 75.23
CA ASN A 134 49.35 -1.98 74.78
C ASN A 134 49.88 -3.43 74.84
N GLY A 135 49.01 -4.43 74.60
CA GLY A 135 49.37 -5.85 74.67
C GLY A 135 48.61 -6.69 73.64
N LEU A 136 49.13 -7.89 73.34
CA LEU A 136 48.49 -8.84 72.42
C LEU A 136 47.17 -9.36 73.03
N LEU A 137 46.04 -8.99 72.41
CA LEU A 137 44.72 -9.53 72.72
C LEU A 137 44.63 -10.98 72.22
N SER A 138 45.03 -11.96 73.05
CA SER A 138 44.90 -13.39 72.74
C SER A 138 43.85 -14.04 73.63
N SER A 139 42.60 -14.09 73.15
CA SER A 139 41.53 -14.84 73.81
C SER A 139 41.16 -16.07 72.97
N ASN A 140 40.70 -17.13 73.63
CA ASN A 140 40.06 -18.28 72.97
C ASN A 140 38.66 -17.94 72.43
N GLU A 141 38.12 -16.77 72.80
CA GLU A 141 36.82 -16.28 72.33
C GLU A 141 37.03 -15.27 71.19
N ASN A 142 36.38 -15.51 70.05
CA ASN A 142 36.49 -14.66 68.86
C ASN A 142 35.77 -13.31 68.98
N GLU A 143 35.01 -13.10 70.06
CA GLU A 143 34.22 -11.90 70.31
C GLU A 143 34.44 -11.40 71.74
N LEU A 144 34.97 -10.19 71.89
CA LEU A 144 35.32 -9.57 73.17
C LEU A 144 34.45 -8.34 73.44
N PRO A 145 33.59 -8.33 74.48
CA PRO A 145 32.75 -7.18 74.78
C PRO A 145 33.56 -6.00 75.33
N VAL A 146 33.33 -4.80 74.83
CA VAL A 146 33.87 -3.53 75.34
C VAL A 146 32.88 -2.96 76.34
N THR A 147 33.27 -2.97 77.61
CA THR A 147 32.41 -2.52 78.72
C THR A 147 33.02 -1.30 79.40
N VAL A 148 32.24 -0.22 79.46
CA VAL A 148 32.56 0.98 80.23
C VAL A 148 31.89 0.88 81.60
N GLN A 149 32.65 1.18 82.63
CA GLN A 149 32.19 1.21 84.01
C GLN A 149 32.49 2.58 84.61
N VAL A 150 31.49 3.19 85.25
CA VAL A 150 31.61 4.45 86.00
C VAL A 150 30.91 4.26 87.34
N GLY A 151 31.67 4.27 88.43
CA GLY A 151 31.16 3.86 89.74
C GLY A 151 30.51 2.46 89.69
N ASN A 152 29.20 2.40 90.00
CA ASN A 152 28.40 1.17 89.94
C ASN A 152 27.68 0.95 88.59
N PHE A 153 27.71 1.93 87.69
CA PHE A 153 27.13 1.80 86.36
C PHE A 153 28.06 1.01 85.46
N ARG A 154 27.56 -0.04 84.80
CA ARG A 154 28.34 -0.89 83.89
C ARG A 154 27.55 -1.13 82.61
N HIS A 155 28.11 -0.74 81.46
CA HIS A 155 27.44 -0.85 80.17
C HIS A 155 28.38 -1.31 79.05
N THR A 156 27.93 -2.30 78.26
CA THR A 156 28.69 -2.80 77.11
C THR A 156 28.34 -1.98 75.88
N ILE A 157 29.32 -1.25 75.35
CA ILE A 157 29.14 -0.28 74.27
C ILE A 157 29.40 -0.87 72.88
N ALA A 158 30.21 -1.91 72.79
CA ALA A 158 30.55 -2.59 71.54
C ALA A 158 31.10 -4.01 71.79
N ILE A 159 31.26 -4.80 70.74
CA ILE A 159 31.93 -6.11 70.76
C ILE A 159 33.06 -6.09 69.73
N VAL A 160 34.28 -6.46 70.13
CA VAL A 160 35.44 -6.60 69.24
C VAL A 160 35.48 -8.03 68.70
N GLN A 161 35.36 -8.20 67.39
CA GLN A 161 35.46 -9.50 66.73
C GLN A 161 36.87 -9.68 66.14
N LEU A 162 37.59 -10.70 66.61
CA LEU A 162 38.89 -11.09 66.06
C LEU A 162 38.66 -11.85 64.75
N GLY A 163 39.07 -11.26 63.64
CA GLY A 163 38.67 -11.72 62.30
C GLY A 163 39.42 -12.95 61.79
N GLY A 164 38.67 -14.00 61.45
CA GLY A 164 39.05 -15.02 60.47
C GLY A 164 37.87 -15.30 59.51
N SER A 165 38.00 -15.01 58.21
CA SER A 165 36.89 -15.23 57.26
C SER A 165 37.34 -15.32 55.78
N GLU A 166 37.43 -16.53 55.24
CA GLU A 166 37.53 -16.79 53.79
C GLU A 166 36.15 -16.97 53.10
N LEU A 167 35.06 -17.16 53.85
CA LEU A 167 33.73 -17.44 53.27
C LEU A 167 32.95 -16.21 52.79
N ALA A 168 33.29 -15.01 53.27
CA ALA A 168 32.61 -13.77 52.85
C ALA A 168 32.98 -13.33 51.42
N ILE A 169 34.17 -13.68 50.94
CA ILE A 169 34.69 -13.24 49.64
C ILE A 169 33.94 -13.94 48.49
N VAL A 170 33.68 -15.25 48.60
CA VAL A 170 33.06 -16.05 47.53
C VAL A 170 31.59 -15.65 47.30
N VAL A 171 30.81 -15.42 48.36
CA VAL A 171 29.41 -14.97 48.24
C VAL A 171 29.34 -13.55 47.69
N SER A 172 30.29 -12.68 48.06
CA SER A 172 30.35 -11.30 47.57
C SER A 172 30.70 -11.26 46.08
N ILE A 173 31.67 -12.06 45.63
CA ILE A 173 32.01 -12.20 44.21
C ILE A 173 30.82 -12.75 43.41
N GLY A 174 30.12 -13.78 43.92
CA GLY A 174 28.94 -14.34 43.26
C GLY A 174 27.80 -13.32 43.09
N ARG A 175 27.52 -12.51 44.13
CA ARG A 175 26.49 -11.46 44.10
C ARG A 175 26.89 -10.30 43.19
N CYS A 176 28.16 -9.89 43.20
CA CYS A 176 28.69 -8.87 42.28
C CYS A 176 28.63 -9.35 40.83
N MET A 177 28.99 -10.61 40.54
CA MET A 177 28.89 -11.17 39.18
C MET A 177 27.44 -11.25 38.71
N ALA A 178 26.51 -11.69 39.56
CA ALA A 178 25.08 -11.71 39.23
C ALA A 178 24.52 -10.30 39.01
N LEU A 179 24.92 -9.32 39.83
CA LEU A 179 24.56 -7.90 39.64
C LEU A 179 25.16 -7.33 38.35
N VAL A 180 26.41 -7.65 38.00
CA VAL A 180 27.02 -7.22 36.74
C VAL A 180 26.29 -7.86 35.55
N VAL A 181 25.93 -9.14 35.60
CA VAL A 181 25.13 -9.79 34.55
C VAL A 181 23.73 -9.18 34.46
N TYR A 182 23.07 -8.89 35.58
CA TYR A 182 21.77 -8.22 35.61
C TYR A 182 21.87 -6.79 35.07
N CYS A 183 22.86 -6.00 35.51
CA CYS A 183 23.11 -4.64 35.04
C CYS A 183 23.51 -4.61 33.56
N THR A 184 24.27 -5.59 33.07
CA THR A 184 24.62 -5.67 31.64
C THR A 184 23.44 -6.15 30.79
N LYS A 185 22.63 -7.10 31.27
CA LYS A 185 21.38 -7.52 30.60
C LYS A 185 20.34 -6.41 30.60
N SER A 186 20.20 -5.69 31.71
CA SER A 186 19.33 -4.51 31.85
C SER A 186 19.79 -3.37 30.95
N ARG A 187 21.09 -3.01 30.96
CA ARG A 187 21.64 -2.02 30.02
C ARG A 187 21.52 -2.45 28.55
N ARG A 188 21.65 -3.73 28.23
CA ARG A 188 21.41 -4.25 26.88
C ARG A 188 19.92 -4.17 26.51
N ALA A 189 19.02 -4.51 27.42
CA ALA A 189 17.57 -4.41 27.25
C ALA A 189 17.13 -2.95 27.10
N GLU A 190 17.72 -2.03 27.87
CA GLU A 190 17.44 -0.60 27.81
C GLU A 190 17.97 0.03 26.52
N ARG A 191 19.18 -0.33 26.06
CA ARG A 191 19.65 0.07 24.72
C ARG A 191 18.80 -0.53 23.61
N TYR A 192 18.34 -1.77 23.76
CA TYR A 192 17.43 -2.40 22.80
C TYR A 192 16.08 -1.66 22.78
N TRP A 193 15.52 -1.36 23.95
CA TRP A 193 14.28 -0.60 24.12
C TRP A 193 14.40 0.81 23.53
N GLN A 194 15.49 1.54 23.81
CA GLN A 194 15.77 2.85 23.22
C GLN A 194 15.89 2.78 21.69
N LYS A 195 16.54 1.74 21.16
CA LYS A 195 16.58 1.51 19.70
C LYS A 195 15.19 1.24 19.13
N THR A 196 14.37 0.41 19.78
CA THR A 196 12.99 0.13 19.35
C THR A 196 12.10 1.36 19.44
N LEU A 197 12.27 2.19 20.47
CA LEU A 197 11.52 3.44 20.66
C LEU A 197 11.87 4.47 19.58
N LEU A 198 13.16 4.72 19.33
CA LEU A 198 13.62 5.59 18.25
C LEU A 198 13.17 5.06 16.88
N GLN A 199 13.13 3.74 16.70
CA GLN A 199 12.57 3.12 15.49
C GLN A 199 11.07 3.35 15.36
N MET A 200 10.32 3.29 16.46
CA MET A 200 8.89 3.56 16.48
C MET A 200 8.60 5.04 16.22
N GLU A 201 9.39 5.95 16.77
CA GLU A 201 9.27 7.40 16.56
C GLU A 201 9.64 7.81 15.13
N GLU A 202 10.71 7.25 14.56
CA GLU A 202 11.06 7.44 13.15
C GLU A 202 9.95 6.90 12.24
N MET A 203 9.42 5.70 12.54
CA MET A 203 8.29 5.14 11.82
C MET A 203 7.06 6.04 11.95
N GLU A 204 6.73 6.50 13.15
CA GLU A 204 5.60 7.42 13.39
C GLU A 204 5.78 8.75 12.65
N SER A 205 6.99 9.30 12.62
CA SER A 205 7.32 10.51 11.85
C SER A 205 7.13 10.29 10.36
N GLN A 206 7.65 9.18 9.82
CA GLN A 206 7.45 8.82 8.41
C GLN A 206 5.97 8.62 8.06
N ILE A 207 5.19 8.01 8.96
CA ILE A 207 3.74 7.84 8.80
C ILE A 207 3.05 9.21 8.81
N ARG A 208 3.39 10.06 9.76
CA ARG A 208 2.81 11.41 9.90
C ARG A 208 3.13 12.26 8.67
N ASP A 209 4.35 12.18 8.17
CA ASP A 209 4.79 12.90 6.97
C ASP A 209 4.15 12.36 5.71
N GLU A 210 4.02 11.05 5.54
CA GLU A 210 3.31 10.46 4.40
C GLU A 210 1.81 10.82 4.42
N ILE A 211 1.16 10.81 5.59
CA ILE A 211 -0.23 11.25 5.73
C ILE A 211 -0.35 12.75 5.42
N ARG A 212 0.56 13.59 5.95
CA ARG A 212 0.55 15.04 5.73
C ARG A 212 0.83 15.40 4.26
N LYS A 213 1.80 14.76 3.63
CA LYS A 213 2.11 14.92 2.20
C LYS A 213 0.95 14.43 1.34
N GLY A 214 0.40 13.25 1.62
CA GLY A 214 -0.77 12.74 0.90
C GLY A 214 -1.98 13.68 0.99
N PHE A 215 -2.21 14.29 2.15
CA PHE A 215 -3.27 15.27 2.35
C PHE A 215 -3.00 16.62 1.65
N ALA A 216 -1.75 17.08 1.64
CA ALA A 216 -1.34 18.28 0.92
C ALA A 216 -1.45 18.10 -0.60
N GLU A 217 -0.96 16.97 -1.14
CA GLU A 217 -1.05 16.60 -2.56
C GLU A 217 -2.53 16.54 -3.02
N LEU A 218 -3.42 15.99 -2.19
CA LEU A 218 -4.88 15.98 -2.42
C LEU A 218 -5.49 17.37 -2.63
N GLN A 219 -4.94 18.42 -2.01
CA GLN A 219 -5.48 19.77 -2.10
C GLN A 219 -4.88 20.60 -3.25
N THR A 220 -3.64 20.32 -3.66
CA THR A 220 -2.92 21.13 -4.65
C THR A 220 -3.02 20.60 -6.08
N ASP A 221 -3.22 19.29 -6.28
CA ASP A 221 -2.99 18.64 -7.58
C ASP A 221 -4.11 18.84 -8.61
N MET A 222 -5.36 19.06 -8.15
CA MET A 222 -6.53 19.20 -9.01
C MET A 222 -6.45 20.41 -9.96
N THR A 223 -5.81 21.50 -9.53
CA THR A 223 -5.75 22.77 -10.29
C THR A 223 -4.67 22.81 -11.35
N ASP A 224 -3.57 22.08 -11.16
CA ASP A 224 -2.42 22.10 -12.07
C ASP A 224 -2.68 21.22 -13.29
N LEU A 225 -3.29 20.05 -13.08
CA LEU A 225 -3.64 19.10 -14.15
C LEU A 225 -4.60 19.70 -15.19
N THR A 226 -5.59 20.46 -14.73
CA THR A 226 -6.57 21.12 -15.61
C THR A 226 -5.92 22.23 -16.47
N LYS A 227 -4.91 22.94 -15.95
CA LYS A 227 -4.23 24.02 -16.69
C LYS A 227 -3.29 23.48 -17.76
N GLU A 228 -2.66 22.32 -17.51
CA GLU A 228 -1.77 21.67 -18.47
C GLU A 228 -2.52 21.00 -19.62
N LEU A 229 -3.65 20.33 -19.36
CA LEU A 229 -4.46 19.70 -20.42
C LEU A 229 -5.12 20.72 -21.37
N ASN A 230 -5.46 21.92 -20.89
CA ASN A 230 -6.13 22.95 -21.71
C ASN A 230 -5.20 23.62 -22.75
N ARG A 231 -3.90 23.33 -22.75
CA ARG A 231 -2.94 23.85 -23.74
C ARG A 231 -2.88 22.93 -24.96
N SER A 232 -3.95 22.98 -25.77
CA SER A 232 -4.00 22.61 -27.19
C SER A 232 -3.24 21.34 -27.61
N GLN A 233 -3.85 20.17 -27.41
CA GLN A 233 -3.52 18.94 -28.13
C GLN A 233 -4.74 18.57 -28.98
N GLY A 234 -4.56 18.28 -30.27
CA GLY A 234 -5.62 17.65 -31.06
C GLY A 234 -5.84 16.23 -30.55
N ILE A 235 -7.10 15.81 -30.38
CA ILE A 235 -7.42 14.45 -29.93
C ILE A 235 -7.06 13.48 -31.09
N PRO A 236 -6.17 12.49 -30.87
CA PRO A 236 -5.71 11.58 -31.93
C PRO A 236 -6.75 10.47 -32.17
N PHE A 237 -7.95 10.84 -32.61
CA PHE A 237 -8.97 9.88 -32.99
C PHE A 237 -8.49 9.00 -34.15
N LEU A 238 -8.68 7.70 -34.01
CA LEU A 238 -8.52 6.77 -35.10
C LEU A 238 -9.61 7.01 -36.16
N GLU A 239 -9.28 6.67 -37.40
CA GLU A 239 -10.28 6.66 -38.46
C GLU A 239 -11.30 5.54 -38.22
N TYR A 240 -12.51 5.69 -38.79
CA TYR A 240 -13.59 4.73 -38.60
C TYR A 240 -13.18 3.30 -38.93
N LYS A 241 -12.46 3.10 -40.03
CA LYS A 241 -11.99 1.79 -40.47
C LYS A 241 -11.00 1.15 -39.48
N GLN A 242 -10.17 1.96 -38.81
CA GLN A 242 -9.24 1.49 -37.78
C GLN A 242 -9.99 1.17 -36.48
N PHE A 243 -10.94 2.01 -36.07
CA PHE A 243 -11.82 1.74 -34.94
C PHE A 243 -12.58 0.42 -35.10
N VAL A 244 -13.19 0.21 -36.28
CA VAL A 244 -13.94 -1.01 -36.61
C VAL A 244 -13.02 -2.24 -36.57
N THR A 245 -11.87 -2.20 -37.25
CA THR A 245 -10.96 -3.35 -37.30
C THR A 245 -10.40 -3.71 -35.92
N ARG A 246 -10.01 -2.71 -35.11
CA ARG A 246 -9.53 -2.93 -33.73
C ARG A 246 -10.62 -3.50 -32.81
N THR A 247 -11.86 -3.05 -32.95
CA THR A 247 -13.00 -3.52 -32.15
C THR A 247 -13.48 -4.91 -32.56
N PHE A 248 -13.44 -5.21 -33.86
CA PHE A 248 -13.97 -6.47 -34.41
C PHE A 248 -12.95 -7.61 -34.35
N PHE A 249 -11.66 -7.30 -34.49
CA PHE A 249 -10.55 -8.26 -34.53
C PHE A 249 -9.40 -7.90 -33.56
N PRO A 250 -9.65 -7.78 -32.25
CA PRO A 250 -8.66 -7.30 -31.29
C PRO A 250 -7.42 -8.20 -31.13
N LYS A 251 -7.55 -9.52 -31.36
CA LYS A 251 -6.40 -10.46 -31.32
C LYS A 251 -5.46 -10.29 -32.50
N MET A 252 -6.00 -10.11 -33.70
CA MET A 252 -5.18 -9.88 -34.91
C MET A 252 -4.36 -8.60 -34.74
N PHE A 253 -4.93 -7.56 -34.13
CA PHE A 253 -4.19 -6.35 -33.75
C PHE A 253 -3.03 -6.65 -32.78
N SER A 254 -3.26 -7.39 -31.69
CA SER A 254 -2.19 -7.70 -30.71
C SER A 254 -1.07 -8.57 -31.28
N ASP A 255 -1.41 -9.48 -32.19
CA ASP A 255 -0.43 -10.37 -32.82
C ASP A 255 0.40 -9.62 -33.87
N TYR A 256 -0.21 -8.64 -34.55
CA TYR A 256 0.47 -7.76 -35.50
C TYR A 256 1.41 -6.77 -34.81
N GLU A 257 0.99 -6.17 -33.68
CA GLU A 257 1.83 -5.30 -32.86
C GLU A 257 3.04 -6.02 -32.25
N LYS A 258 2.92 -7.34 -32.02
CA LYS A 258 4.00 -8.22 -31.54
C LYS A 258 4.86 -8.82 -32.65
N SER A 259 4.38 -8.82 -33.89
CA SER A 259 5.12 -9.30 -35.06
C SER A 259 6.29 -8.34 -35.31
N LEU A 260 7.50 -8.81 -35.01
CA LEU A 260 8.79 -8.12 -35.12
C LEU A 260 9.16 -7.76 -36.58
N VAL A 261 8.31 -7.01 -37.28
CA VAL A 261 8.70 -6.35 -38.53
C VAL A 261 9.37 -5.04 -38.14
N GLN A 262 10.59 -4.83 -38.64
CA GLN A 262 11.33 -3.58 -38.39
C GLN A 262 10.50 -2.40 -38.91
N PRO A 263 10.21 -1.39 -38.07
CA PRO A 263 9.47 -0.22 -38.52
C PRO A 263 10.27 0.50 -39.62
N ALA A 264 9.60 0.78 -40.74
CA ALA A 264 10.13 1.65 -41.77
C ALA A 264 10.01 3.11 -41.30
N PHE A 265 11.11 3.87 -41.39
CA PHE A 265 11.15 5.26 -40.96
C PHE A 265 11.16 6.21 -42.16
N GLU A 266 10.34 7.24 -42.09
CA GLU A 266 10.37 8.39 -43.00
C GLU A 266 11.02 9.58 -42.28
N TYR A 267 11.88 10.31 -42.98
CA TYR A 267 12.58 11.49 -42.45
C TYR A 267 12.00 12.75 -43.10
N ASP A 268 11.24 13.53 -42.33
CA ASP A 268 10.67 14.82 -42.76
C ASP A 268 11.17 15.96 -41.85
N GLY A 269 10.88 17.23 -42.18
CA GLY A 269 11.27 18.43 -41.42
C GLY A 269 10.74 18.51 -39.98
N LEU A 270 9.95 17.54 -39.54
CA LEU A 270 9.42 17.37 -38.17
C LEU A 270 10.09 16.22 -37.41
N GLY A 271 11.15 15.61 -37.96
CA GLY A 271 11.89 14.48 -37.38
C GLY A 271 11.51 13.11 -37.96
N PRO A 272 12.21 12.03 -37.56
CA PRO A 272 11.93 10.66 -38.02
C PRO A 272 10.58 10.15 -37.51
N ARG A 273 9.80 9.52 -38.39
CA ARG A 273 8.48 8.96 -38.10
C ARG A 273 8.37 7.51 -38.56
N VAL A 274 7.64 6.69 -37.81
CA VAL A 274 7.30 5.32 -38.18
C VAL A 274 6.14 5.31 -39.19
N LEU A 275 6.27 4.55 -40.28
CA LEU A 275 5.19 4.32 -41.23
C LEU A 275 4.13 3.37 -40.65
N PRO A 276 2.84 3.75 -40.60
CA PRO A 276 1.79 2.89 -40.08
C PRO A 276 1.53 1.69 -41.00
N GLU A 277 1.71 0.48 -40.49
CA GLU A 277 1.32 -0.73 -41.21
C GLU A 277 -0.20 -0.95 -41.14
N THR A 278 -0.83 -1.26 -42.28
CA THR A 278 -2.29 -1.34 -42.41
C THR A 278 -2.80 -2.78 -42.40
N HIS A 279 -3.87 -3.01 -41.61
CA HIS A 279 -4.54 -4.30 -41.50
C HIS A 279 -4.98 -4.83 -42.89
N PRO A 280 -4.89 -6.14 -43.21
CA PRO A 280 -5.21 -6.66 -44.54
C PRO A 280 -6.62 -6.32 -45.07
N LEU A 281 -7.62 -6.24 -44.20
CA LEU A 281 -8.98 -5.78 -44.54
C LEU A 281 -9.07 -4.30 -44.95
N LEU A 282 -8.04 -3.50 -44.67
CA LEU A 282 -7.92 -2.07 -44.97
C LEU A 282 -6.96 -1.79 -46.14
N GLN A 283 -6.30 -2.82 -46.68
CA GLN A 283 -5.47 -2.66 -47.86
C GLN A 283 -6.37 -2.52 -49.09
N ASP A 284 -6.05 -1.55 -49.94
CA ASP A 284 -6.63 -1.45 -51.27
C ASP A 284 -6.43 -2.79 -51.98
N TRP A 285 -7.52 -3.38 -52.46
CA TRP A 285 -7.45 -4.65 -53.17
C TRP A 285 -6.60 -4.44 -54.42
N GLN A 286 -5.36 -4.95 -54.39
CA GLN A 286 -4.59 -5.13 -55.60
C GLN A 286 -5.20 -6.31 -56.34
N GLU A 287 -5.66 -6.07 -57.57
CA GLU A 287 -6.00 -7.11 -58.55
C GLU A 287 -4.80 -8.04 -58.71
N ASN A 288 -4.70 -9.03 -57.83
CA ASN A 288 -3.77 -10.12 -58.04
C ASN A 288 -4.35 -10.90 -59.23
N ASN A 289 -3.74 -10.69 -60.40
CA ASN A 289 -3.94 -11.41 -61.67
C ASN A 289 -3.77 -12.95 -61.57
N THR A 290 -3.81 -13.52 -60.37
CA THR A 290 -3.66 -14.94 -60.02
C THR A 290 -4.94 -15.59 -59.50
N THR A 291 -6.01 -14.84 -59.24
CA THR A 291 -7.28 -15.43 -58.75
C THR A 291 -8.06 -16.02 -59.94
N LYS A 292 -8.38 -17.32 -59.90
CA LYS A 292 -9.11 -18.00 -60.98
C LYS A 292 -10.54 -17.41 -61.10
N PRO A 293 -11.05 -17.16 -62.32
CA PRO A 293 -12.38 -16.58 -62.53
C PRO A 293 -13.52 -17.43 -61.92
N ASN A 294 -13.38 -18.75 -61.93
CA ASN A 294 -14.34 -19.68 -61.31
C ASN A 294 -14.52 -19.43 -59.80
N VAL A 295 -13.42 -19.08 -59.11
CA VAL A 295 -13.43 -18.81 -57.67
C VAL A 295 -14.14 -17.48 -57.38
N GLU A 296 -13.92 -16.47 -58.21
CA GLU A 296 -14.60 -15.17 -58.10
C GLU A 296 -16.12 -15.29 -58.34
N GLU A 297 -16.52 -16.08 -59.35
CA GLU A 297 -17.92 -16.40 -59.60
C GLU A 297 -18.54 -17.16 -58.42
N GLY A 298 -17.85 -18.17 -57.89
CA GLY A 298 -18.30 -18.92 -56.72
C GLY A 298 -18.48 -18.04 -55.48
N ILE A 299 -17.54 -17.13 -55.19
CA ILE A 299 -17.64 -16.17 -54.08
C ILE A 299 -18.78 -15.16 -54.30
N THR A 300 -19.03 -14.75 -55.54
CA THR A 300 -20.17 -13.88 -55.88
C THR A 300 -21.51 -14.59 -55.65
N LEU A 301 -21.61 -15.86 -56.03
CA LEU A 301 -22.78 -16.69 -55.74
C LEU A 301 -22.95 -16.91 -54.23
N PHE A 302 -21.85 -17.10 -53.49
CA PHE A 302 -21.88 -17.21 -52.03
C PHE A 302 -22.38 -15.92 -51.35
N SER A 303 -21.92 -14.76 -51.83
CA SER A 303 -22.44 -13.46 -51.39
C SER A 303 -23.95 -13.36 -51.62
N THR A 304 -24.45 -13.85 -52.77
CA THR A 304 -25.89 -13.91 -53.05
C THR A 304 -26.64 -14.79 -52.05
N LEU A 305 -26.06 -15.93 -51.64
CA LEU A 305 -26.62 -16.78 -50.59
C LEU A 305 -26.66 -16.08 -49.23
N LEU A 306 -25.59 -15.38 -48.83
CA LEU A 306 -25.57 -14.62 -47.58
C LEU A 306 -26.59 -13.47 -47.57
N ASN A 307 -26.97 -12.95 -48.74
CA ASN A 307 -28.06 -11.98 -48.90
C ASN A 307 -29.47 -12.62 -48.86
N ASN A 308 -29.57 -13.94 -48.71
CA ASN A 308 -30.83 -14.62 -48.45
C ASN A 308 -31.02 -14.84 -46.94
N LYS A 309 -32.08 -14.24 -46.39
CA LYS A 309 -32.40 -14.28 -44.96
C LYS A 309 -32.47 -15.69 -44.39
N HIS A 310 -33.14 -16.61 -45.08
CA HIS A 310 -33.31 -17.99 -44.61
C HIS A 310 -32.01 -18.79 -44.68
N PHE A 311 -31.18 -18.56 -45.71
CA PHE A 311 -29.86 -19.17 -45.78
C PHE A 311 -29.00 -18.71 -44.61
N LEU A 312 -28.85 -17.39 -44.40
CA LEU A 312 -27.94 -16.85 -43.40
C LEU A 312 -28.30 -17.25 -41.97
N VAL A 313 -29.59 -17.17 -41.60
CA VAL A 313 -30.05 -17.62 -40.27
C VAL A 313 -29.80 -19.11 -40.08
N THR A 314 -30.13 -19.95 -41.07
CA THR A 314 -29.90 -21.41 -41.00
C THR A 314 -28.40 -21.73 -40.93
N PHE A 315 -27.58 -21.00 -41.69
CA PHE A 315 -26.13 -21.14 -41.73
C PHE A 315 -25.50 -20.86 -40.37
N VAL A 316 -25.87 -19.75 -39.72
CA VAL A 316 -25.38 -19.40 -38.38
C VAL A 316 -25.75 -20.49 -37.37
N HIS A 317 -27.03 -20.90 -37.33
CA HIS A 317 -27.50 -21.95 -36.43
C HIS A 317 -26.78 -23.29 -36.64
N ALA A 318 -26.56 -23.69 -37.90
CA ALA A 318 -25.86 -24.92 -38.24
C ALA A 318 -24.41 -24.93 -37.70
N LEU A 319 -23.72 -23.78 -37.77
CA LEU A 319 -22.36 -23.63 -37.25
C LEU A 319 -22.33 -23.61 -35.72
N GLU A 320 -23.25 -22.89 -35.08
CA GLU A 320 -23.28 -22.76 -33.62
C GLU A 320 -23.56 -24.06 -32.88
N GLN A 321 -24.32 -24.97 -33.49
CA GLN A 321 -24.64 -26.29 -32.96
C GLN A 321 -23.44 -27.24 -32.93
N GLN A 322 -22.33 -26.91 -33.60
CA GLN A 322 -21.15 -27.77 -33.65
C GLN A 322 -20.32 -27.66 -32.38
N LYS A 323 -19.93 -28.81 -31.82
CA LYS A 323 -19.14 -28.88 -30.56
C LYS A 323 -17.73 -28.32 -30.71
N ASP A 324 -17.14 -28.43 -31.89
CA ASP A 324 -15.79 -27.93 -32.19
C ASP A 324 -15.78 -26.45 -32.63
N PHE A 325 -16.95 -25.82 -32.76
CA PHE A 325 -17.05 -24.39 -33.05
C PHE A 325 -16.85 -23.59 -31.77
N ALA A 326 -15.64 -23.07 -31.58
CA ALA A 326 -15.24 -22.41 -30.33
C ALA A 326 -15.79 -20.97 -30.25
N VAL A 327 -15.78 -20.38 -29.04
CA VAL A 327 -16.18 -18.96 -28.83
C VAL A 327 -15.38 -18.00 -29.72
N ARG A 328 -14.09 -18.28 -29.94
CA ARG A 328 -13.25 -17.50 -30.86
C ARG A 328 -13.78 -17.53 -32.30
N ASP A 329 -14.23 -18.69 -32.76
CA ASP A 329 -14.71 -18.89 -34.12
C ASP A 329 -16.09 -18.22 -34.30
N ARG A 330 -16.95 -18.30 -33.28
CA ARG A 330 -18.21 -17.53 -33.20
C ARG A 330 -17.97 -16.03 -33.34
N CYS A 331 -17.02 -15.50 -32.56
CA CYS A 331 -16.68 -14.08 -32.62
C CYS A 331 -16.09 -13.68 -33.97
N SER A 332 -15.24 -14.52 -34.55
CA SER A 332 -14.60 -14.26 -35.85
C SER A 332 -15.64 -14.27 -36.97
N LEU A 333 -16.54 -15.26 -36.99
CA LEU A 333 -17.63 -15.33 -37.95
C LEU A 333 -18.55 -14.11 -37.84
N ALA A 334 -18.96 -13.73 -36.62
CA ALA A 334 -19.78 -12.55 -36.39
C ALA A 334 -19.13 -11.27 -36.96
N SER A 335 -17.84 -11.05 -36.66
CA SER A 335 -17.07 -9.91 -37.17
C SER A 335 -16.93 -9.93 -38.69
N LEU A 336 -16.65 -11.08 -39.30
CA LEU A 336 -16.57 -11.22 -40.75
C LEU A 336 -17.93 -10.95 -41.42
N LEU A 337 -19.02 -11.47 -40.84
CA LEU A 337 -20.39 -11.19 -41.31
C LEU A 337 -20.73 -9.72 -41.22
N THR A 338 -20.32 -9.04 -40.13
CA THR A 338 -20.51 -7.58 -40.02
C THR A 338 -19.76 -6.83 -41.12
N ILE A 339 -18.53 -7.22 -41.45
CA ILE A 339 -17.77 -6.58 -42.54
C ILE A 339 -18.39 -6.88 -43.91
N ALA A 340 -18.72 -8.14 -44.18
CA ALA A 340 -19.31 -8.55 -45.46
C ALA A 340 -20.68 -7.89 -45.73
N LEU A 341 -21.45 -7.62 -44.67
CA LEU A 341 -22.76 -6.96 -44.74
C LEU A 341 -22.73 -5.49 -44.34
N HIS A 342 -21.54 -4.89 -44.19
CA HIS A 342 -21.39 -3.51 -43.72
C HIS A 342 -22.08 -2.49 -44.64
N GLY A 343 -22.04 -2.71 -45.95
CA GLY A 343 -22.75 -1.88 -46.92
C GLY A 343 -24.29 -2.07 -46.94
N LYS A 344 -24.84 -2.93 -46.08
CA LYS A 344 -26.27 -3.28 -46.01
C LYS A 344 -26.73 -3.39 -44.55
N LEU A 345 -26.48 -2.36 -43.73
CA LEU A 345 -26.75 -2.42 -42.29
C LEU A 345 -28.23 -2.66 -41.94
N GLU A 346 -29.16 -2.24 -42.79
CA GLU A 346 -30.60 -2.56 -42.64
C GLU A 346 -30.85 -4.07 -42.65
N TYR A 347 -30.32 -4.77 -43.66
CA TYR A 347 -30.41 -6.23 -43.77
C TYR A 347 -29.70 -6.91 -42.60
N TYR A 348 -28.49 -6.47 -42.28
CA TYR A 348 -27.73 -6.97 -41.13
C TYR A 348 -28.51 -6.84 -39.81
N THR A 349 -29.17 -5.69 -39.59
CA THR A 349 -29.98 -5.43 -38.40
C THR A 349 -31.20 -6.35 -38.35
N SER A 350 -31.85 -6.61 -39.48
CA SER A 350 -32.95 -7.58 -39.54
C SER A 350 -32.50 -8.99 -39.18
N ILE A 351 -31.36 -9.45 -39.70
CA ILE A 351 -30.80 -10.77 -39.37
C ILE A 351 -30.42 -10.85 -37.89
N MET A 352 -29.79 -9.81 -37.37
CA MET A 352 -29.43 -9.73 -35.95
C MET A 352 -30.67 -9.79 -35.05
N LYS A 353 -31.75 -9.08 -35.39
CA LYS A 353 -33.02 -9.12 -34.64
C LYS A 353 -33.60 -10.53 -34.63
N ASP A 354 -33.68 -11.19 -35.78
CA ASP A 354 -34.19 -12.57 -35.88
C ASP A 354 -33.38 -13.55 -35.01
N LEU A 355 -32.05 -13.51 -35.11
CA LEU A 355 -31.18 -14.36 -34.28
C LEU A 355 -31.27 -14.02 -32.78
N LEU A 356 -31.49 -12.74 -32.44
CA LEU A 356 -31.71 -12.33 -31.05
C LEU A 356 -33.03 -12.84 -30.51
N VAL A 357 -34.09 -12.85 -31.32
CA VAL A 357 -35.39 -13.45 -30.95
C VAL A 357 -35.19 -14.93 -30.58
N ASP A 358 -34.47 -15.69 -31.41
CA ASP A 358 -34.15 -17.10 -31.13
C ASP A 358 -33.36 -17.26 -29.81
N LEU A 359 -32.38 -16.37 -29.56
CA LEU A 359 -31.60 -16.35 -28.31
C LEU A 359 -32.47 -16.01 -27.09
N ILE A 360 -33.40 -15.05 -27.23
CA ILE A 360 -34.35 -14.65 -26.19
C ILE A 360 -35.26 -15.84 -25.86
N ASP A 361 -35.81 -16.54 -26.86
CA ASP A 361 -36.64 -17.73 -26.64
C ASP A 361 -35.91 -18.83 -25.88
N ALA A 362 -34.66 -19.12 -26.29
CA ALA A 362 -33.82 -20.09 -25.60
C ALA A 362 -33.49 -19.70 -24.15
N SER A 363 -33.37 -18.39 -23.87
CA SER A 363 -33.03 -17.86 -22.55
C SER A 363 -34.25 -17.74 -21.64
N ALA A 364 -35.39 -17.31 -22.16
CA ALA A 364 -36.65 -17.17 -21.45
C ALA A 364 -37.14 -18.51 -20.90
N ALA A 365 -36.92 -19.61 -21.62
CA ALA A 365 -37.22 -20.96 -21.16
C ALA A 365 -36.35 -21.44 -19.97
N LYS A 366 -35.22 -20.77 -19.70
CA LYS A 366 -34.28 -21.12 -18.62
C LYS A 366 -34.29 -20.06 -17.54
N ASN A 367 -33.45 -19.05 -17.69
CA ASN A 367 -33.35 -17.92 -16.79
C ASN A 367 -33.14 -16.66 -17.62
N PRO A 368 -34.16 -15.81 -17.79
CA PRO A 368 -34.07 -14.64 -18.63
C PRO A 368 -33.01 -13.66 -18.13
N LYS A 369 -32.70 -13.61 -16.83
CA LYS A 369 -31.65 -12.72 -16.26
C LYS A 369 -30.23 -13.09 -16.69
N LEU A 370 -30.00 -14.28 -17.25
CA LEU A 370 -28.68 -14.70 -17.75
C LEU A 370 -28.44 -14.32 -19.22
N MET A 371 -29.47 -13.82 -19.91
CA MET A 371 -29.37 -13.42 -21.31
C MET A 371 -28.34 -12.31 -21.50
N LEU A 372 -27.55 -12.40 -22.56
CA LEU A 372 -26.50 -11.44 -22.91
C LEU A 372 -25.40 -11.27 -21.84
N ARG A 373 -25.31 -12.14 -20.83
CA ARG A 373 -24.30 -12.00 -19.75
C ARG A 373 -22.87 -12.33 -20.20
N ARG A 374 -22.70 -13.27 -21.13
CA ARG A 374 -21.42 -13.72 -21.69
C ARG A 374 -21.52 -13.73 -23.21
N THR A 375 -20.41 -13.77 -23.94
CA THR A 375 -20.47 -13.93 -25.40
C THR A 375 -20.36 -15.41 -25.73
N GLU A 376 -21.52 -16.06 -25.88
CA GLU A 376 -21.61 -17.50 -26.13
C GLU A 376 -22.21 -17.81 -27.51
N SER A 377 -22.82 -16.82 -28.17
CA SER A 377 -23.35 -16.88 -29.53
C SER A 377 -22.73 -15.85 -30.49
N VAL A 378 -22.84 -16.13 -31.78
CA VAL A 378 -22.51 -15.26 -32.92
C VAL A 378 -23.33 -13.98 -32.83
N VAL A 379 -24.63 -14.08 -32.51
CA VAL A 379 -25.52 -12.91 -32.46
C VAL A 379 -25.14 -11.92 -31.34
N GLU A 380 -24.63 -12.41 -30.21
CA GLU A 380 -24.13 -11.56 -29.13
C GLU A 380 -22.90 -10.73 -29.55
N LYS A 381 -22.01 -11.31 -30.36
CA LYS A 381 -20.90 -10.56 -30.97
C LYS A 381 -21.41 -9.65 -32.09
N MET A 382 -22.37 -10.08 -32.91
CA MET A 382 -22.99 -9.22 -33.94
C MET A 382 -23.63 -7.97 -33.31
N LEU A 383 -24.31 -8.11 -32.17
CA LEU A 383 -24.87 -7.00 -31.41
C LEU A 383 -23.77 -6.04 -30.91
N THR A 384 -22.67 -6.58 -30.39
CA THR A 384 -21.52 -5.76 -29.96
C THR A 384 -20.95 -4.95 -31.13
N ASN A 385 -20.81 -5.58 -32.30
CA ASN A 385 -20.33 -4.93 -33.51
C ASN A 385 -21.32 -3.88 -34.03
N TRP A 386 -22.62 -4.18 -34.00
CA TRP A 386 -23.70 -3.25 -34.37
C TRP A 386 -23.71 -2.00 -33.49
N MET A 387 -23.63 -2.19 -32.15
CA MET A 387 -23.52 -1.09 -31.21
C MET A 387 -22.30 -0.23 -31.50
N SER A 388 -21.16 -0.84 -31.84
CA SER A 388 -19.94 -0.12 -32.17
C SER A 388 -20.10 0.75 -33.42
N ILE A 389 -20.79 0.26 -34.45
CA ILE A 389 -21.08 1.02 -35.67
C ILE A 389 -21.98 2.21 -35.35
N CYS A 390 -23.13 1.95 -34.74
CA CYS A 390 -24.15 2.97 -34.49
C CYS A 390 -23.71 4.03 -33.46
N MET A 391 -22.87 3.64 -32.50
CA MET A 391 -22.41 4.54 -31.44
C MET A 391 -21.10 5.27 -31.78
N TYR A 392 -20.46 5.00 -32.91
CA TYR A 392 -19.17 5.61 -33.24
C TYR A 392 -19.24 7.14 -33.32
N SER A 393 -20.27 7.71 -33.97
CA SER A 393 -20.43 9.17 -34.04
C SER A 393 -20.60 9.77 -32.65
N TYR A 394 -21.48 9.20 -31.83
CA TYR A 394 -21.70 9.64 -30.45
C TYR A 394 -20.43 9.52 -29.59
N LEU A 395 -19.69 8.42 -29.73
CA LEU A 395 -18.41 8.21 -29.08
C LEU A 395 -17.42 9.29 -29.49
N LYS A 396 -17.27 9.57 -30.78
CA LYS A 396 -16.30 10.55 -31.28
C LYS A 396 -16.67 11.99 -30.91
N GLU A 397 -17.94 12.34 -30.98
CA GLU A 397 -18.40 13.74 -30.88
C GLU A 397 -18.80 14.16 -29.46
N THR A 398 -19.19 13.22 -28.59
CA THR A 398 -19.69 13.52 -27.24
C THR A 398 -18.81 12.95 -26.15
N VAL A 399 -18.38 11.68 -26.27
CA VAL A 399 -17.65 10.98 -25.20
C VAL A 399 -16.14 11.04 -25.36
N GLY A 400 -15.65 11.24 -26.59
CA GLY A 400 -14.24 11.08 -26.94
C GLY A 400 -13.35 12.09 -26.26
N GLU A 401 -13.76 13.36 -26.18
CA GLU A 401 -13.02 14.40 -25.47
C GLU A 401 -12.88 14.11 -23.96
N PRO A 402 -13.96 13.98 -23.17
CA PRO A 402 -13.81 13.70 -21.74
C PRO A 402 -13.09 12.37 -21.48
N PHE A 403 -13.24 11.38 -22.36
CA PHE A 403 -12.49 10.13 -22.25
C PHE A 403 -10.99 10.35 -22.47
N PHE A 404 -10.60 11.06 -23.52
CA PHE A 404 -9.20 11.37 -23.78
C PHE A 404 -8.57 12.21 -22.66
N LEU A 405 -9.30 13.20 -22.14
CA LEU A 405 -8.83 14.01 -21.01
C LEU A 405 -8.60 13.15 -19.76
N LEU A 406 -9.47 12.17 -19.47
CA LEU A 406 -9.24 11.22 -18.38
C LEU A 406 -7.97 10.39 -18.61
N LEU A 407 -7.70 9.94 -19.83
CA LEU A 407 -6.49 9.16 -20.15
C LEU A 407 -5.21 9.98 -19.96
N CYS A 408 -5.21 11.23 -20.44
CA CYS A 408 -4.13 12.18 -20.21
C CYS A 408 -3.93 12.45 -18.72
N ALA A 409 -5.02 12.66 -17.98
CA ALA A 409 -5.00 12.86 -16.53
C ALA A 409 -4.40 11.65 -15.79
N ILE A 410 -4.81 10.43 -16.13
CA ILE A 410 -4.25 9.19 -15.59
C ILE A 410 -2.75 9.11 -15.88
N LYS A 411 -2.34 9.30 -17.13
CA LYS A 411 -0.93 9.18 -17.55
C LYS A 411 -0.05 10.20 -16.84
N GLN A 412 -0.47 11.46 -16.80
CA GLN A 412 0.27 12.53 -16.11
C GLN A 412 0.35 12.29 -14.60
N GLN A 413 -0.75 11.84 -13.97
CA GLN A 413 -0.77 11.54 -12.54
C GLN A 413 0.17 10.38 -12.17
N ILE A 414 0.23 9.34 -12.99
CA ILE A 414 1.17 8.22 -12.80
C ILE A 414 2.62 8.70 -12.95
N ASN A 415 2.91 9.47 -14.01
CA ASN A 415 4.26 9.96 -14.33
C ASN A 415 4.81 11.00 -13.34
N LYS A 416 3.96 11.58 -12.50
CA LYS A 416 4.36 12.47 -11.40
C LYS A 416 5.11 11.74 -10.28
N GLY A 417 4.89 10.44 -10.14
CA GLY A 417 5.49 9.60 -9.11
C GLY A 417 6.59 8.68 -9.65
N SER A 418 7.26 7.98 -8.74
CA SER A 418 8.21 6.92 -9.12
C SER A 418 7.48 5.69 -9.63
N ILE A 419 8.05 5.08 -10.67
CA ILE A 419 7.56 3.86 -11.30
C ILE A 419 8.70 2.85 -11.32
N ASP A 420 8.48 1.68 -10.72
CA ASP A 420 9.44 0.59 -10.76
C ASP A 420 9.40 -0.10 -12.13
N ALA A 421 10.44 0.07 -12.95
CA ALA A 421 10.51 -0.46 -14.32
C ALA A 421 10.50 -1.99 -14.44
N ILE A 422 10.75 -2.72 -13.34
CA ILE A 422 10.83 -4.20 -13.33
C ILE A 422 9.49 -4.80 -12.90
N THR A 423 8.96 -4.40 -11.75
CA THR A 423 7.69 -4.88 -11.18
C THR A 423 6.47 -4.18 -11.76
N GLY A 424 6.65 -3.02 -12.38
CA GLY A 424 5.55 -2.17 -12.83
C GLY A 424 4.79 -1.49 -11.68
N LYS A 425 5.28 -1.50 -10.44
CA LYS A 425 4.57 -0.82 -9.34
C LYS A 425 4.83 0.69 -9.37
N ALA A 426 3.77 1.49 -9.25
CA ALA A 426 3.82 2.95 -9.31
C ALA A 426 3.37 3.61 -7.99
N ARG A 427 3.93 4.78 -7.68
CA ARG A 427 3.53 5.57 -6.49
C ARG A 427 2.08 6.01 -6.56
N TYR A 428 1.64 6.48 -7.72
CA TYR A 428 0.27 6.92 -7.98
C TYR A 428 -0.42 5.92 -8.91
N THR A 429 -1.57 5.41 -8.48
CA THR A 429 -2.39 4.44 -9.21
C THR A 429 -3.78 4.38 -8.55
N LEU A 430 -4.77 3.84 -9.26
CA LEU A 430 -6.08 3.49 -8.69
C LEU A 430 -6.15 2.01 -8.28
N ASN A 431 -5.16 1.21 -8.67
CA ASN A 431 -5.15 -0.23 -8.46
C ASN A 431 -4.15 -0.62 -7.35
N GLU A 432 -4.62 -1.35 -6.35
CA GLU A 432 -3.83 -1.77 -5.20
C GLU A 432 -2.68 -2.73 -5.56
N GLU A 433 -2.86 -3.63 -6.52
CA GLU A 433 -1.83 -4.59 -6.94
C GLU A 433 -0.63 -3.89 -7.59
N TRP A 434 -0.91 -2.78 -8.28
CA TRP A 434 0.05 -1.93 -8.96
C TRP A 434 0.64 -0.83 -8.06
N LEU A 435 0.26 -0.80 -6.77
CA LEU A 435 0.70 0.21 -5.83
C LEU A 435 2.13 -0.06 -5.33
N LEU A 436 2.99 0.94 -5.46
CA LEU A 436 4.33 0.91 -4.88
C LEU A 436 4.26 1.11 -3.36
N ARG A 437 4.49 0.03 -2.62
CA ARG A 437 4.45 -0.02 -1.14
C ARG A 437 5.80 0.24 -0.49
N GLU A 438 6.61 1.07 -1.12
CA GLU A 438 7.86 1.55 -0.55
C GLU A 438 7.84 3.08 -0.44
N ASN A 439 8.55 3.59 0.56
CA ASN A 439 8.84 5.00 0.68
C ASN A 439 10.11 5.32 -0.11
N ILE A 440 9.93 5.68 -1.38
CA ILE A 440 11.03 6.09 -2.26
C ILE A 440 11.09 7.62 -2.27
N GLU A 441 12.22 8.18 -1.85
CA GLU A 441 12.50 9.61 -1.92
C GLU A 441 12.74 10.06 -3.36
N ALA A 442 11.65 10.41 -4.03
CA ALA A 442 11.67 10.91 -5.39
C ALA A 442 11.78 12.43 -5.40
N LYS A 443 12.73 12.97 -6.16
CA LYS A 443 12.92 14.40 -6.38
C LYS A 443 12.76 14.70 -7.88
N PRO A 444 11.84 15.60 -8.26
CA PRO A 444 11.74 16.02 -9.64
C PRO A 444 12.96 16.83 -10.05
N GLN A 445 13.40 16.67 -11.30
CA GLN A 445 14.49 17.40 -11.92
C GLN A 445 14.08 17.84 -13.32
N ASN A 446 14.40 19.08 -13.70
CA ASN A 446 14.21 19.54 -15.08
C ASN A 446 15.48 19.30 -15.89
N ILE A 447 15.35 18.70 -17.06
CA ILE A 447 16.44 18.49 -18.02
C ILE A 447 16.11 19.18 -19.34
N ASN A 448 17.12 19.68 -20.03
CA ASN A 448 16.99 20.35 -21.32
C ASN A 448 17.49 19.39 -22.41
N VAL A 449 16.62 19.02 -23.34
CA VAL A 449 16.94 18.01 -24.35
C VAL A 449 16.82 18.61 -25.74
N SER A 450 17.82 18.37 -26.58
CA SER A 450 17.79 18.67 -28.02
C SER A 450 17.69 17.39 -28.83
N PHE A 451 16.96 17.40 -29.95
CA PHE A 451 16.92 16.25 -30.86
C PHE A 451 17.92 16.47 -31.99
N GLN A 452 19.04 15.75 -31.96
CA GLN A 452 20.11 15.91 -32.93
C GLN A 452 19.68 15.44 -34.33
N GLY A 453 20.16 16.17 -35.35
CA GLY A 453 19.91 15.83 -36.76
C GLY A 453 18.50 16.16 -37.28
N CYS A 454 17.61 16.70 -36.45
CA CYS A 454 16.21 16.95 -36.81
C CYS A 454 15.81 18.44 -36.78
N GLY A 455 16.73 19.36 -36.50
CA GLY A 455 16.47 20.80 -36.47
C GLY A 455 15.43 21.25 -35.44
N MET A 456 15.10 20.41 -34.45
CA MET A 456 14.12 20.69 -33.41
C MET A 456 14.73 21.53 -32.29
N ASP A 457 13.95 22.49 -31.78
CA ASP A 457 14.34 23.30 -30.63
C ASP A 457 14.50 22.44 -29.37
N SER A 458 15.37 22.89 -28.46
CA SER A 458 15.56 22.23 -27.17
C SER A 458 14.31 22.38 -26.29
N ILE A 459 13.84 21.29 -25.69
CA ILE A 459 12.67 21.26 -24.80
C ILE A 459 13.13 20.98 -23.37
N SER A 460 12.55 21.70 -22.40
CA SER A 460 12.74 21.41 -20.97
C SER A 460 11.69 20.42 -20.49
N ILE A 461 12.12 19.32 -19.88
CA ILE A 461 11.27 18.19 -19.50
C ILE A 461 11.53 17.85 -18.03
N LYS A 462 10.45 17.62 -17.28
CA LYS A 462 10.50 17.22 -15.88
C LYS A 462 10.59 15.70 -15.77
N VAL A 463 11.65 15.21 -15.17
CA VAL A 463 11.91 13.78 -14.88
C VAL A 463 12.04 13.57 -13.37
N MET A 464 11.97 12.34 -12.92
CA MET A 464 12.26 11.97 -11.53
C MET A 464 13.70 11.45 -11.44
N ASN A 465 14.41 11.80 -10.36
CA ASN A 465 15.73 11.24 -10.11
C ASN A 465 15.76 9.69 -10.05
N THR A 466 14.60 9.08 -9.77
CA THR A 466 14.38 7.63 -9.73
C THR A 466 13.96 7.02 -11.05
N ASP A 467 13.80 7.79 -12.13
CA ASP A 467 13.50 7.25 -13.45
C ASP A 467 14.74 6.52 -14.01
N THR A 468 14.50 5.35 -14.62
CA THR A 468 15.47 4.67 -15.48
C THR A 468 15.73 5.46 -16.75
N ILE A 469 16.81 5.15 -17.47
CA ILE A 469 17.12 5.83 -18.73
C ILE A 469 16.06 5.55 -19.80
N SER A 470 15.51 4.33 -19.86
CA SER A 470 14.37 4.03 -20.74
C SER A 470 13.14 4.88 -20.41
N GLN A 471 12.78 5.02 -19.13
CA GLN A 471 11.65 5.88 -18.72
C GLN A 471 11.90 7.35 -19.07
N VAL A 472 13.14 7.83 -18.93
CA VAL A 472 13.52 9.19 -19.37
C VAL A 472 13.36 9.34 -20.88
N LYS A 473 13.82 8.37 -21.68
CA LYS A 473 13.64 8.37 -23.14
C LYS A 473 12.15 8.41 -23.53
N GLU A 474 11.30 7.62 -22.87
CA GLU A 474 9.85 7.64 -23.10
C GLU A 474 9.23 9.02 -22.81
N LYS A 475 9.60 9.66 -21.69
CA LYS A 475 9.14 11.03 -21.36
C LYS A 475 9.63 12.08 -22.37
N ILE A 476 10.84 11.91 -22.90
CA ILE A 476 11.39 12.80 -23.93
C ILE A 476 10.66 12.64 -25.25
N LEU A 477 10.46 11.40 -25.71
CA LEU A 477 9.70 11.12 -26.93
C LEU A 477 8.28 11.67 -26.81
N GLU A 478 7.64 11.52 -25.66
CA GLU A 478 6.34 12.14 -25.40
C GLU A 478 6.36 13.66 -25.55
N ALA A 479 7.39 14.35 -25.05
CA ALA A 479 7.47 15.81 -25.16
C ALA A 479 7.67 16.29 -26.61
N PHE A 480 8.52 15.62 -27.39
CA PHE A 480 8.80 15.97 -28.79
C PHE A 480 7.65 15.58 -29.74
N TYR A 481 7.02 14.42 -29.51
CA TYR A 481 6.03 13.84 -30.42
C TYR A 481 4.59 13.99 -29.93
N LYS A 482 4.31 14.72 -28.85
CA LYS A 482 2.95 14.93 -28.28
C LYS A 482 1.86 15.33 -29.29
N ASN A 483 2.23 15.99 -30.39
CA ASN A 483 1.30 16.45 -31.42
C ASN A 483 1.05 15.42 -32.54
N LEU A 484 1.71 14.26 -32.48
CA LEU A 484 1.61 13.20 -33.46
C LEU A 484 0.92 11.97 -32.85
N PRO A 485 0.18 11.18 -33.65
CA PRO A 485 -0.37 9.90 -33.22
C PRO A 485 0.74 8.94 -32.74
N PHE A 486 0.46 8.14 -31.72
CA PHE A 486 1.48 7.26 -31.10
C PHE A 486 2.10 6.27 -32.09
N SER A 487 1.33 5.76 -33.06
CA SER A 487 1.83 4.85 -34.09
C SER A 487 3.00 5.40 -34.93
N GLN A 488 3.22 6.71 -34.93
CA GLN A 488 4.30 7.36 -35.68
C GLN A 488 5.56 7.59 -34.84
N TRP A 489 5.52 7.31 -33.52
CA TRP A 489 6.61 7.64 -32.61
C TRP A 489 7.73 6.60 -32.73
N PRO A 490 9.01 7.03 -32.69
CA PRO A 490 10.11 6.14 -32.40
C PRO A 490 9.91 5.48 -31.02
N ARG A 491 10.47 4.28 -30.83
CA ARG A 491 10.47 3.63 -29.52
C ARG A 491 11.72 4.04 -28.73
N ALA A 492 11.68 3.86 -27.41
CA ALA A 492 12.84 4.13 -26.54
C ALA A 492 14.07 3.29 -26.91
N GLU A 493 13.85 2.13 -27.54
CA GLU A 493 14.90 1.24 -28.07
C GLU A 493 15.59 1.78 -29.33
N ASP A 494 14.90 2.60 -30.13
CA ASP A 494 15.36 3.15 -31.41
C ASP A 494 16.23 4.41 -31.25
N VAL A 495 16.28 4.97 -30.05
CA VAL A 495 16.97 6.24 -29.75
C VAL A 495 18.06 6.07 -28.72
N ASP A 496 19.11 6.87 -28.84
CA ASP A 496 20.15 7.06 -27.83
C ASP A 496 19.98 8.41 -27.14
N LEU A 497 20.42 8.46 -25.88
CA LEU A 497 20.38 9.65 -25.05
C LEU A 497 21.78 9.94 -24.55
N GLU A 498 22.31 11.10 -24.92
CA GLU A 498 23.66 11.54 -24.58
C GLU A 498 23.61 12.74 -23.65
N TRP A 499 24.39 12.72 -22.57
CA TRP A 499 24.53 13.83 -21.65
C TRP A 499 25.86 14.54 -21.85
N PHE A 500 25.84 15.87 -21.90
CA PHE A 500 27.03 16.71 -22.01
C PHE A 500 27.40 17.26 -20.63
N ASP A 501 28.55 16.83 -20.13
CA ASP A 501 29.13 17.41 -18.92
C ASP A 501 29.76 18.79 -19.27
N SER A 502 29.86 19.64 -18.26
CA SER A 502 30.36 21.02 -18.36
C SER A 502 31.80 21.13 -18.91
N GLY A 503 32.53 20.01 -18.96
CA GLY A 503 33.93 19.89 -19.39
C GLY A 503 34.18 19.35 -20.80
N SER A 504 33.23 19.50 -21.74
CA SER A 504 33.34 19.03 -23.15
C SER A 504 33.36 17.50 -23.34
N ASN A 505 33.10 16.72 -22.30
CA ASN A 505 32.90 15.28 -22.39
C ASN A 505 31.41 14.96 -22.55
N SER A 506 31.08 14.06 -23.47
CA SER A 506 29.74 13.53 -23.64
C SER A 506 29.69 12.07 -23.21
N LYS A 507 28.55 11.64 -22.65
CA LYS A 507 28.33 10.26 -22.20
C LYS A 507 26.97 9.77 -22.68
N VAL A 508 26.96 8.68 -23.43
CA VAL A 508 25.72 7.96 -23.77
C VAL A 508 25.19 7.25 -22.53
N LEU A 509 23.93 7.53 -22.20
CA LEU A 509 23.22 6.97 -21.06
C LEU A 509 22.49 5.71 -21.48
N GLN A 510 22.65 4.66 -20.69
CA GLN A 510 21.97 3.36 -20.87
C GLN A 510 21.46 2.84 -19.53
N ASP A 511 20.43 2.00 -19.55
CA ASP A 511 19.92 1.36 -18.33
C ASP A 511 20.94 0.39 -17.72
N LEU A 512 21.83 -0.17 -18.55
CA LEU A 512 22.93 -1.02 -18.14
C LEU A 512 24.19 -0.59 -18.89
N ASP A 513 25.23 -0.24 -18.16
CA ASP A 513 26.54 0.10 -18.70
C ASP A 513 27.66 -0.47 -17.81
N ASN A 514 28.92 -0.16 -18.14
CA ASN A 514 30.07 -0.61 -17.35
C ASN A 514 30.10 -0.02 -15.93
N SER A 515 29.28 1.00 -15.63
CA SER A 515 29.17 1.62 -14.31
C SER A 515 28.01 1.05 -13.48
N THR A 516 27.22 0.12 -14.03
CA THR A 516 26.07 -0.48 -13.34
C THR A 516 26.46 -1.15 -12.02
N LEU A 517 25.70 -0.83 -10.98
CA LEU A 517 25.91 -1.36 -9.63
C LEU A 517 25.23 -2.72 -9.44
N MET A 518 25.80 -3.54 -8.56
CA MET A 518 25.20 -4.80 -8.10
C MET A 518 24.52 -4.58 -6.75
N GLU A 519 23.27 -5.00 -6.62
CA GLU A 519 22.48 -4.97 -5.38
C GLU A 519 21.96 -6.38 -5.10
N ASP A 520 22.37 -6.98 -3.97
CA ASP A 520 22.04 -8.37 -3.58
C ASP A 520 22.28 -9.44 -4.67
N GLY A 521 23.35 -9.28 -5.45
CA GLY A 521 23.71 -10.21 -6.53
C GLY A 521 22.93 -9.99 -7.83
N ARG A 522 22.10 -8.95 -7.91
CA ARG A 522 21.35 -8.53 -9.11
C ARG A 522 21.92 -7.23 -9.68
N LYS A 523 21.79 -7.02 -10.99
CA LYS A 523 22.18 -5.76 -11.64
C LYS A 523 21.10 -4.70 -11.40
N LYS A 524 21.47 -3.57 -10.83
CA LYS A 524 20.56 -2.45 -10.61
C LYS A 524 20.48 -1.58 -11.86
N LEU A 525 19.28 -1.33 -12.36
CA LEU A 525 19.11 -0.42 -13.51
C LEU A 525 19.62 0.98 -13.19
N ASN A 526 20.36 1.55 -14.12
CA ASN A 526 20.90 2.90 -14.01
C ASN A 526 19.76 3.91 -14.11
N THR A 527 19.76 4.89 -13.20
CA THR A 527 18.76 5.96 -13.11
C THR A 527 19.38 7.34 -13.34
N VAL A 528 18.55 8.38 -13.43
CA VAL A 528 19.01 9.78 -13.42
C VAL A 528 19.92 10.06 -12.20
N PHE A 529 19.56 9.51 -11.03
CA PHE A 529 20.37 9.62 -9.81
C PHE A 529 21.72 8.88 -9.92
N HIS A 530 21.77 7.71 -10.58
CA HIS A 530 23.01 6.95 -10.78
C HIS A 530 24.07 7.78 -11.49
N TYR A 531 23.68 8.50 -12.56
CA TYR A 531 24.58 9.37 -13.32
C TYR A 531 24.78 10.75 -12.67
N GLN A 532 24.10 11.05 -11.56
CA GLN A 532 24.17 12.34 -10.86
C GLN A 532 23.86 13.54 -11.76
N ILE A 533 22.87 13.39 -12.63
CA ILE A 533 22.49 14.45 -13.58
C ILE A 533 21.99 15.68 -12.78
N PRO A 534 22.57 16.88 -13.01
CA PRO A 534 22.18 18.09 -12.30
C PRO A 534 20.88 18.71 -12.84
N GLU A 535 20.25 19.57 -12.04
CA GLU A 535 19.10 20.39 -12.47
C GLU A 535 19.50 21.28 -13.66
N GLY A 536 18.70 21.27 -14.71
CA GLY A 536 18.92 22.02 -15.94
C GLY A 536 19.95 21.43 -16.90
N ALA A 537 20.41 20.18 -16.66
CA ALA A 537 21.40 19.51 -17.52
C ALA A 537 20.99 19.48 -19.00
N SER A 538 21.98 19.62 -19.88
CA SER A 538 21.80 19.55 -21.33
C SER A 538 22.06 18.14 -21.86
N LEU A 539 21.05 17.55 -22.50
CA LEU A 539 21.12 16.24 -23.14
C LEU A 539 20.79 16.35 -24.64
N ALA A 540 21.25 15.37 -25.40
CA ALA A 540 20.85 15.17 -26.80
C ALA A 540 20.23 13.79 -27.00
N MET A 541 19.14 13.75 -27.74
CA MET A 541 18.54 12.52 -28.25
C MET A 541 18.90 12.36 -29.74
N SER A 542 19.27 11.14 -30.15
CA SER A 542 19.58 10.80 -31.54
C SER A 542 19.03 9.42 -31.90
N MET A 543 18.82 9.16 -33.20
CA MET A 543 18.42 7.83 -33.67
C MET A 543 19.64 6.89 -33.64
N LYS A 544 19.43 5.64 -33.25
CA LYS A 544 20.48 4.61 -33.30
C LYS A 544 20.83 4.24 -34.73
N ASP A 545 22.13 4.12 -35.02
CA ASP A 545 22.61 3.51 -36.25
C ASP A 545 22.39 1.98 -36.19
N LYS A 546 21.78 1.42 -37.24
CA LYS A 546 21.23 0.05 -37.36
C LYS A 546 22.23 -1.14 -37.21
N ARG A 547 23.25 -1.09 -36.34
CA ARG A 547 24.30 -2.12 -36.26
C ARG A 547 24.50 -2.83 -34.94
N ASP A 548 23.87 -2.42 -33.83
CA ASP A 548 24.04 -3.14 -32.57
C ASP A 548 22.74 -3.79 -32.10
N ASN A 549 22.73 -5.13 -32.17
CA ASN A 549 21.82 -5.99 -31.42
C ASN A 549 22.08 -5.79 -29.92
N THR A 550 21.41 -4.81 -29.31
CA THR A 550 21.38 -4.63 -27.86
C THR A 550 20.04 -5.10 -27.30
N LEU A 551 20.07 -5.52 -26.03
CA LEU A 551 19.08 -6.31 -25.29
C LEU A 551 17.60 -5.96 -25.55
N GLY A 552 16.75 -6.98 -25.40
CA GLY A 552 15.29 -6.84 -25.41
C GLY A 552 14.76 -5.83 -24.39
N ARG A 553 13.49 -5.44 -24.57
CA ARG A 553 12.79 -4.39 -23.82
C ARG A 553 13.03 -4.55 -22.32
N VAL A 554 13.26 -3.45 -21.58
CA VAL A 554 13.48 -3.48 -20.11
C VAL A 554 12.39 -4.25 -19.37
N LYS A 555 11.15 -4.19 -19.88
CA LYS A 555 9.99 -4.94 -19.37
C LYS A 555 10.10 -6.47 -19.50
N ASP A 556 10.97 -6.96 -20.39
CA ASP A 556 11.22 -8.38 -20.62
C ASP A 556 12.43 -8.89 -19.80
N LEU A 557 13.03 -8.03 -18.96
CA LEU A 557 14.15 -8.40 -18.11
C LEU A 557 13.67 -9.23 -16.91
N ASP A 558 14.37 -10.33 -16.68
CA ASP A 558 14.12 -11.29 -15.61
C ASP A 558 14.30 -10.64 -14.22
N THR A 559 13.26 -10.68 -13.40
CA THR A 559 13.23 -10.15 -12.03
C THR A 559 14.25 -10.83 -11.11
N GLU A 560 14.70 -12.04 -11.46
CA GLU A 560 15.74 -12.74 -10.72
C GLU A 560 17.13 -12.11 -10.91
N LYS A 561 17.36 -11.44 -12.05
CA LYS A 561 18.67 -10.92 -12.47
C LYS A 561 18.81 -9.40 -12.35
N TYR A 562 17.69 -8.69 -12.39
CA TYR A 562 17.66 -7.23 -12.43
C TYR A 562 16.78 -6.63 -11.33
N VAL A 563 17.13 -5.43 -10.88
CA VAL A 563 16.38 -4.67 -9.87
C VAL A 563 16.34 -3.19 -10.23
N HIS A 564 15.27 -2.50 -9.87
CA HIS A 564 15.17 -1.05 -10.03
C HIS A 564 15.01 -0.33 -8.67
N LEU A 565 13.77 -0.19 -8.19
CA LEU A 565 13.45 0.45 -6.90
C LEU A 565 13.23 -0.57 -5.80
N VAL A 566 12.54 -1.66 -6.14
CA VAL A 566 12.10 -2.70 -5.18
C VAL A 566 12.77 -4.02 -5.49
N LEU A 567 13.28 -4.70 -4.46
CA LEU A 567 13.72 -6.08 -4.57
C LEU A 567 12.48 -7.00 -4.66
N PRO A 568 12.39 -7.90 -5.67
CA PRO A 568 11.31 -8.87 -5.75
C PRO A 568 11.12 -9.60 -4.42
N HIS A 569 9.94 -9.49 -3.82
CA HIS A 569 9.58 -10.25 -2.63
C HIS A 569 9.20 -11.68 -3.06
N ASP A 570 9.90 -12.69 -2.51
CA ASP A 570 9.38 -14.05 -2.47
C ASP A 570 8.19 -14.08 -1.49
N ASP A 571 6.96 -13.86 -2.00
CA ASP A 571 5.72 -13.92 -1.20
C ASP A 571 5.44 -15.33 -0.62
N GLN A 572 6.31 -16.33 -0.84
CA GLN A 572 6.15 -17.70 -0.34
C GLN A 572 6.97 -18.06 0.92
N ASN A 573 7.80 -17.17 1.48
CA ASN A 573 8.78 -17.60 2.50
C ASN A 573 8.92 -16.70 3.76
N ASP A 574 7.81 -16.10 4.21
CA ASP A 574 7.79 -15.27 5.43
C ASP A 574 8.10 -16.03 6.73
N HIS A 575 8.14 -17.37 6.72
CA HIS A 575 8.40 -18.15 7.94
C HIS A 575 9.86 -18.53 8.21
N LYS A 576 10.83 -18.23 7.32
CA LYS A 576 12.22 -18.70 7.49
C LYS A 576 13.34 -17.65 7.41
N ARG A 577 13.08 -16.38 7.08
CA ARG A 577 14.15 -15.37 6.89
C ARG A 577 14.15 -14.22 7.91
N SER A 578 13.79 -14.46 9.17
CA SER A 578 13.80 -13.43 10.22
C SER A 578 15.20 -12.95 10.69
N HIS A 579 16.31 -13.47 10.15
CA HIS A 579 17.64 -13.22 10.72
C HIS A 579 18.73 -12.61 9.82
N ARG A 580 18.48 -12.23 8.56
CA ARG A 580 19.57 -11.65 7.73
C ARG A 580 19.29 -10.43 6.85
N THR A 581 18.08 -9.91 6.74
CA THR A 581 17.81 -8.70 5.92
C THR A 581 17.34 -7.54 6.78
N SER A 582 18.32 -6.82 7.36
CA SER A 582 18.11 -5.63 8.18
C SER A 582 18.69 -4.40 7.47
N HIS A 583 18.06 -3.92 6.39
CA HIS A 583 18.41 -2.60 5.83
C HIS A 583 17.26 -1.77 5.22
N ARG A 584 16.04 -2.29 5.01
CA ARG A 584 14.85 -1.46 4.73
C ARG A 584 13.71 -1.80 5.68
N LYS A 585 13.40 -0.84 6.55
CA LYS A 585 12.38 -0.93 7.60
C LYS A 585 11.01 -0.69 6.94
N LYS A 586 10.12 -1.69 6.99
CA LYS A 586 8.80 -1.62 6.34
C LYS A 586 7.79 -0.91 7.24
N VAL A 587 7.25 0.19 6.76
CA VAL A 587 6.01 0.81 7.24
C VAL A 587 4.83 -0.11 6.91
N LEU A 588 3.73 -0.08 7.68
CA LEU A 588 2.52 -0.88 7.40
C LEU A 588 2.07 -0.67 5.93
N PRO A 589 1.97 -1.73 5.11
CA PRO A 589 1.57 -1.67 3.70
C PRO A 589 0.28 -0.88 3.43
N GLU A 590 -0.61 -0.80 4.42
CA GLU A 590 -1.92 -0.15 4.38
C GLU A 590 -1.83 1.38 4.38
N ILE A 591 -0.74 1.97 4.88
CA ILE A 591 -0.57 3.43 4.91
C ILE A 591 -0.48 4.00 3.49
N TYR A 592 0.05 3.21 2.56
CA TYR A 592 0.13 3.57 1.16
C TYR A 592 -1.25 3.57 0.45
N LEU A 593 -2.30 2.99 1.03
CA LEU A 593 -3.66 3.07 0.48
C LEU A 593 -4.17 4.52 0.40
N THR A 594 -3.64 5.41 1.24
CA THR A 594 -3.92 6.86 1.13
C THR A 594 -3.48 7.45 -0.22
N ARG A 595 -2.48 6.86 -0.89
CA ARG A 595 -2.06 7.25 -2.26
C ARG A 595 -3.12 6.90 -3.30
N LEU A 596 -3.88 5.81 -3.11
CA LEU A 596 -5.02 5.47 -3.97
C LEU A 596 -6.13 6.52 -3.83
N LEU A 597 -6.43 6.94 -2.60
CA LEU A 597 -7.40 8.00 -2.32
C LEU A 597 -6.97 9.34 -2.92
N SER A 598 -5.68 9.68 -2.82
CA SER A 598 -5.11 10.87 -3.45
C SER A 598 -5.27 10.83 -4.97
N THR A 599 -4.84 9.74 -5.61
CA THR A 599 -4.97 9.54 -7.06
C THR A 599 -6.44 9.62 -7.50
N LYS A 600 -7.35 8.98 -6.76
CA LYS A 600 -8.80 9.02 -7.02
C LYS A 600 -9.35 10.45 -6.89
N GLY A 601 -8.97 11.18 -5.85
CA GLY A 601 -9.38 12.58 -5.66
C GLY A 601 -8.98 13.47 -6.83
N THR A 602 -7.74 13.34 -7.32
CA THR A 602 -7.24 14.12 -8.46
C THR A 602 -7.98 13.81 -9.77
N LEU A 603 -8.32 12.53 -10.00
CA LEU A 603 -8.97 12.08 -11.23
C LEU A 603 -10.50 12.20 -11.22
N GLN A 604 -11.11 12.46 -10.06
CA GLN A 604 -12.56 12.37 -9.83
C GLN A 604 -13.37 13.22 -10.81
N LYS A 605 -12.97 14.47 -11.05
CA LYS A 605 -13.68 15.38 -11.97
C LYS A 605 -13.72 14.82 -13.40
N PHE A 606 -12.60 14.35 -13.93
CA PHE A 606 -12.52 13.78 -15.28
C PHE A 606 -13.38 12.52 -15.41
N LEU A 607 -13.45 11.71 -14.35
CA LEU A 607 -14.33 10.55 -14.29
C LEU A 607 -15.80 10.94 -14.29
N ASP A 608 -16.18 11.95 -13.49
CA ASP A 608 -17.55 12.45 -13.42
C ASP A 608 -18.00 13.05 -14.77
N ASP A 609 -17.13 13.82 -15.42
CA ASP A 609 -17.35 14.40 -16.75
C ASP A 609 -17.54 13.29 -17.80
N LEU A 610 -16.73 12.22 -17.75
CA LEU A 610 -16.86 11.07 -18.64
C LEU A 610 -18.16 10.30 -18.42
N PHE A 611 -18.50 9.97 -17.17
CA PHE A 611 -19.75 9.25 -16.87
C PHE A 611 -20.97 10.10 -17.20
N GLN A 612 -20.89 11.42 -16.98
CA GLN A 612 -21.93 12.34 -17.41
C GLN A 612 -22.09 12.34 -18.93
N ALA A 613 -20.98 12.38 -19.69
CA ALA A 613 -21.03 12.30 -21.15
C ALA A 613 -21.68 10.99 -21.62
N ILE A 614 -21.24 9.83 -21.10
CA ILE A 614 -21.77 8.51 -21.46
C ILE A 614 -23.27 8.36 -21.12
N LEU A 615 -23.70 8.89 -19.98
CA LEU A 615 -25.07 8.74 -19.45
C LEU A 615 -25.95 9.98 -19.72
N SER A 616 -25.65 10.73 -20.79
CA SER A 616 -26.42 11.90 -21.20
C SER A 616 -27.03 11.72 -22.59
N ILE A 617 -28.13 12.43 -22.85
CA ILE A 617 -28.79 12.46 -24.15
C ILE A 617 -28.67 13.90 -24.69
N PRO A 618 -27.79 14.16 -25.67
CA PRO A 618 -27.71 15.45 -26.34
C PRO A 618 -29.03 15.75 -27.05
N GLN A 619 -29.56 16.96 -26.85
CA GLN A 619 -30.85 17.35 -27.46
C GLN A 619 -30.78 17.37 -28.99
N ASP A 620 -29.63 17.77 -29.55
CA ASP A 620 -29.46 17.91 -31.00
C ASP A 620 -29.18 16.58 -31.72
N ARG A 621 -28.70 15.56 -30.99
CA ARG A 621 -28.26 14.26 -31.53
C ARG A 621 -28.54 13.12 -30.55
N PRO A 622 -29.81 12.72 -30.39
CA PRO A 622 -30.15 11.60 -29.53
C PRO A 622 -29.61 10.27 -30.10
N PRO A 623 -29.21 9.31 -29.25
CA PRO A 623 -28.69 8.03 -29.71
C PRO A 623 -29.83 7.10 -30.17
N LEU A 624 -30.28 7.30 -31.42
CA LEU A 624 -31.42 6.61 -32.03
C LEU A 624 -31.31 5.08 -31.95
N ALA A 625 -30.10 4.54 -32.13
CA ALA A 625 -29.85 3.10 -32.05
C ALA A 625 -30.10 2.53 -30.65
N ILE A 626 -29.77 3.28 -29.59
CA ILE A 626 -30.03 2.86 -28.20
C ILE A 626 -31.54 2.79 -27.97
N LYS A 627 -32.26 3.84 -28.35
CA LYS A 627 -33.72 3.88 -28.24
C LYS A 627 -34.38 2.72 -28.99
N TYR A 628 -34.04 2.56 -30.27
CA TYR A 628 -34.58 1.49 -31.11
C TYR A 628 -34.32 0.10 -30.52
N PHE A 629 -33.10 -0.14 -30.01
CA PHE A 629 -32.76 -1.44 -29.44
C PHE A 629 -33.41 -1.68 -28.07
N PHE A 630 -33.54 -0.66 -27.24
CA PHE A 630 -34.21 -0.79 -25.93
C PHE A 630 -35.71 -1.02 -26.08
N ASP A 631 -36.36 -0.32 -27.02
CA ASP A 631 -37.76 -0.56 -27.36
C ASP A 631 -37.96 -1.99 -27.88
N PHE A 632 -37.04 -2.49 -28.71
CA PHE A 632 -37.05 -3.89 -29.14
C PHE A 632 -36.97 -4.87 -27.95
N LEU A 633 -36.07 -4.65 -26.99
CA LEU A 633 -35.97 -5.51 -25.79
C LEU A 633 -37.26 -5.50 -24.96
N GLU A 634 -37.88 -4.33 -24.80
CA GLU A 634 -39.16 -4.18 -24.09
C GLU A 634 -40.28 -4.93 -24.83
N GLU A 635 -40.40 -4.74 -26.14
CA GLU A 635 -41.38 -5.45 -26.97
C GLU A 635 -41.21 -6.97 -26.90
N GLN A 636 -39.96 -7.47 -26.91
CA GLN A 636 -39.69 -8.90 -26.81
C GLN A 636 -39.99 -9.48 -25.43
N ALA A 637 -39.81 -8.69 -24.36
CA ALA A 637 -40.18 -9.07 -23.01
C ALA A 637 -41.71 -9.15 -22.85
N ASP A 638 -42.43 -8.13 -23.34
CA ASP A 638 -43.89 -8.07 -23.31
C ASP A 638 -44.53 -9.26 -24.05
N LYS A 639 -44.02 -9.59 -25.25
CA LYS A 639 -44.47 -10.75 -26.04
C LYS A 639 -44.33 -12.09 -25.31
N ARG A 640 -43.45 -12.17 -24.32
CA ARG A 640 -43.16 -13.39 -23.54
C ARG A 640 -43.71 -13.31 -22.11
N GLY A 641 -44.45 -12.26 -21.78
CA GLY A 641 -45.03 -12.06 -20.44
C GLY A 641 -43.99 -11.82 -19.35
N ILE A 642 -42.81 -11.29 -19.69
CA ILE A 642 -41.77 -10.95 -18.71
C ILE A 642 -42.10 -9.58 -18.12
N THR A 643 -42.71 -9.57 -16.94
CA THR A 643 -43.15 -8.35 -16.25
C THR A 643 -42.16 -7.81 -15.21
N ASP A 644 -41.08 -8.54 -14.93
CA ASP A 644 -40.07 -8.17 -13.94
C ASP A 644 -39.16 -7.03 -14.45
N PRO A 645 -39.22 -5.81 -13.87
CA PRO A 645 -38.42 -4.67 -14.31
C PRO A 645 -36.91 -4.91 -14.18
N ASP A 646 -36.49 -5.73 -13.22
CA ASP A 646 -35.08 -6.06 -13.03
C ASP A 646 -34.52 -6.84 -14.22
N THR A 647 -35.33 -7.71 -14.81
CA THR A 647 -34.93 -8.51 -15.98
C THR A 647 -34.66 -7.59 -17.17
N LEU A 648 -35.55 -6.62 -17.43
CA LEU A 648 -35.36 -5.62 -18.48
C LEU A 648 -34.13 -4.74 -18.23
N HIS A 649 -33.93 -4.28 -17.00
CA HIS A 649 -32.73 -3.52 -16.62
C HIS A 649 -31.45 -4.31 -16.87
N ILE A 650 -31.44 -5.62 -16.53
CA ILE A 650 -30.31 -6.51 -16.79
C ILE A 650 -30.07 -6.67 -18.29
N TRP A 651 -31.12 -6.83 -19.12
CA TRP A 651 -30.97 -6.94 -20.57
C TRP A 651 -30.37 -5.67 -21.19
N LYS A 652 -30.84 -4.49 -20.76
CA LYS A 652 -30.28 -3.20 -21.18
C LYS A 652 -28.81 -3.06 -20.76
N THR A 653 -28.49 -3.41 -19.52
CA THR A 653 -27.12 -3.36 -18.98
C THR A 653 -26.17 -4.30 -19.72
N ASN A 654 -26.60 -5.54 -19.95
CA ASN A 654 -25.83 -6.58 -20.62
C ASN A 654 -25.65 -6.33 -22.13
N SER A 655 -26.55 -5.57 -22.76
CA SER A 655 -26.50 -5.30 -24.21
C SER A 655 -25.65 -4.08 -24.59
N LEU A 656 -25.67 -3.02 -23.79
CA LEU A 656 -25.00 -1.76 -24.10
C LEU A 656 -23.86 -1.43 -23.12
N PRO A 657 -24.08 -1.07 -21.84
CA PRO A 657 -23.01 -0.73 -20.91
C PRO A 657 -21.88 -1.76 -20.83
N LEU A 658 -22.21 -3.04 -20.64
CA LEU A 658 -21.20 -4.07 -20.42
C LEU A 658 -20.48 -4.52 -21.70
N ARG A 659 -21.16 -4.46 -22.86
CA ARG A 659 -20.61 -4.93 -24.13
C ARG A 659 -19.89 -3.85 -24.92
N PHE A 660 -20.42 -2.63 -24.90
CA PHE A 660 -19.86 -1.51 -25.63
C PHE A 660 -19.04 -0.61 -24.70
N TRP A 661 -19.68 0.05 -23.73
CA TRP A 661 -19.01 1.08 -22.93
C TRP A 661 -17.85 0.54 -22.10
N VAL A 662 -18.04 -0.55 -21.36
CA VAL A 662 -16.94 -1.19 -20.59
C VAL A 662 -15.81 -1.62 -21.51
N ASN A 663 -16.12 -2.11 -22.71
CA ASN A 663 -15.10 -2.52 -23.68
C ASN A 663 -14.29 -1.33 -24.20
N ILE A 664 -14.93 -0.20 -24.48
CA ILE A 664 -14.27 1.05 -24.88
C ILE A 664 -13.45 1.64 -23.72
N LEU A 665 -14.02 1.70 -22.51
CA LEU A 665 -13.32 2.20 -21.32
C LEU A 665 -12.05 1.41 -21.02
N LYS A 666 -12.09 0.08 -21.16
CA LYS A 666 -10.92 -0.77 -20.95
C LYS A 666 -9.95 -0.75 -22.13
N ASN A 667 -10.37 -0.37 -23.33
CA ASN A 667 -9.54 -0.43 -24.54
C ASN A 667 -9.56 0.91 -25.29
N PRO A 668 -8.98 1.97 -24.69
CA PRO A 668 -8.96 3.30 -25.29
C PRO A 668 -8.20 3.33 -26.63
N GLN A 669 -7.25 2.42 -26.84
CA GLN A 669 -6.52 2.26 -28.10
C GLN A 669 -7.41 1.78 -29.26
N PHE A 670 -8.67 1.42 -29.01
CA PHE A 670 -9.65 1.21 -30.10
C PHE A 670 -10.15 2.52 -30.68
N VAL A 671 -10.12 3.60 -29.90
CA VAL A 671 -10.68 4.91 -30.26
C VAL A 671 -9.59 5.91 -30.61
N PHE A 672 -8.48 5.87 -29.87
CA PHE A 672 -7.38 6.80 -30.00
C PHE A 672 -6.10 6.10 -30.42
N ASP A 673 -5.26 6.79 -31.18
CA ASP A 673 -3.91 6.33 -31.48
C ASP A 673 -2.96 6.71 -30.33
N ILE A 674 -3.02 5.91 -29.27
CA ILE A 674 -2.27 6.09 -28.04
C ILE A 674 -1.60 4.78 -27.60
N ASP A 675 -0.53 4.91 -26.82
CA ASP A 675 0.03 3.79 -26.07
C ASP A 675 -0.84 3.46 -24.86
N LYS A 676 -1.35 2.22 -24.81
CA LYS A 676 -2.03 1.72 -23.62
C LYS A 676 -1.00 1.05 -22.71
N THR A 677 -0.49 1.82 -21.74
CA THR A 677 0.42 1.29 -20.73
C THR A 677 -0.29 0.34 -19.76
N ASP A 678 0.46 -0.58 -19.15
CA ASP A 678 -0.09 -1.54 -18.19
C ASP A 678 -0.69 -0.83 -16.95
N HIS A 679 -0.08 0.28 -16.51
CA HIS A 679 -0.61 1.11 -15.44
C HIS A 679 -1.96 1.76 -15.82
N MET A 680 -2.08 2.21 -17.06
CA MET A 680 -3.33 2.78 -17.58
C MET A 680 -4.41 1.69 -17.63
N ASP A 681 -4.08 0.48 -18.10
CA ASP A 681 -5.01 -0.67 -18.06
C ASP A 681 -5.48 -1.00 -16.64
N ALA A 682 -4.57 -0.98 -15.67
CA ALA A 682 -4.86 -1.25 -14.27
C ALA A 682 -5.84 -0.20 -13.70
N CYS A 683 -5.62 1.09 -13.97
CA CYS A 683 -6.51 2.18 -13.57
C CYS A 683 -7.86 2.11 -14.26
N LEU A 684 -7.88 1.90 -15.59
CA LEU A 684 -9.11 1.78 -16.38
C LEU A 684 -9.93 0.56 -15.98
N SER A 685 -9.31 -0.53 -15.53
CA SER A 685 -10.01 -1.68 -14.99
C SER A 685 -10.75 -1.36 -13.67
N VAL A 686 -10.17 -0.52 -12.82
CA VAL A 686 -10.85 -0.03 -11.60
C VAL A 686 -12.02 0.88 -11.95
N ILE A 687 -11.82 1.82 -12.87
CA ILE A 687 -12.86 2.74 -13.36
C ILE A 687 -14.01 1.97 -14.05
N ALA A 688 -13.68 1.02 -14.91
CA ALA A 688 -14.67 0.17 -15.57
C ALA A 688 -15.46 -0.66 -14.55
N GLN A 689 -14.82 -1.17 -13.49
CA GLN A 689 -15.54 -1.85 -12.42
C GLN A 689 -16.50 -0.92 -11.67
N ALA A 690 -16.11 0.33 -11.40
CA ALA A 690 -17.02 1.31 -10.80
C ALA A 690 -18.22 1.61 -11.72
N PHE A 691 -18.02 1.68 -13.04
CA PHE A 691 -19.10 1.81 -14.02
C PHE A 691 -20.03 0.59 -14.04
N ILE A 692 -19.48 -0.62 -13.93
CA ILE A 692 -20.27 -1.87 -13.82
C ILE A 692 -21.11 -1.86 -12.55
N ASP A 693 -20.53 -1.48 -11.42
CA ASP A 693 -21.22 -1.41 -10.13
C ASP A 693 -22.32 -0.33 -10.15
N ALA A 694 -22.11 0.78 -10.87
CA ALA A 694 -23.13 1.81 -11.12
C ALA A 694 -24.31 1.31 -11.97
N CYS A 695 -24.09 0.35 -12.87
CA CYS A 695 -25.16 -0.26 -13.65
C CYS A 695 -25.90 -1.39 -12.90
N SER A 696 -25.40 -1.81 -11.73
CA SER A 696 -25.97 -2.91 -10.96
C SER A 696 -27.25 -2.49 -10.21
N ILE A 697 -28.24 -3.40 -10.19
CA ILE A 697 -29.45 -3.25 -9.38
C ILE A 697 -29.15 -3.49 -7.91
N SER A 698 -28.32 -4.49 -7.60
CA SER A 698 -28.04 -4.91 -6.22
C SER A 698 -27.24 -3.87 -5.44
N ASP A 699 -27.63 -3.63 -4.20
CA ASP A 699 -26.90 -2.74 -3.29
C ASP A 699 -25.47 -3.25 -3.03
N LEU A 700 -24.55 -2.28 -2.88
CA LEU A 700 -23.16 -2.56 -2.66
C LEU A 700 -22.97 -3.02 -1.21
N GLN A 701 -22.80 -4.33 -1.00
CA GLN A 701 -22.44 -4.88 0.30
C GLN A 701 -20.93 -4.75 0.52
N LEU A 702 -20.57 -3.91 1.50
CA LEU A 702 -19.18 -3.66 1.87
C LEU A 702 -18.86 -4.32 3.21
N GLY A 703 -17.75 -5.05 3.25
CA GLY A 703 -17.19 -5.68 4.42
C GLY A 703 -15.68 -5.48 4.47
N LYS A 704 -15.04 -6.01 5.51
CA LYS A 704 -13.59 -5.93 5.70
C LYS A 704 -12.81 -6.59 4.55
N ASP A 705 -13.38 -7.63 3.95
CA ASP A 705 -12.77 -8.40 2.86
C ASP A 705 -13.23 -7.93 1.46
N SER A 706 -13.91 -6.77 1.39
CA SER A 706 -14.30 -6.20 0.10
C SER A 706 -13.06 -5.75 -0.69
N PRO A 707 -13.00 -6.03 -2.00
CA PRO A 707 -11.93 -5.54 -2.86
C PRO A 707 -11.72 -4.03 -2.77
N THR A 708 -10.47 -3.58 -2.74
CA THR A 708 -10.11 -2.17 -2.57
C THR A 708 -10.67 -1.26 -3.65
N ASN A 709 -10.78 -1.74 -4.90
CA ASN A 709 -11.42 -1.00 -5.99
C ASN A 709 -12.90 -0.69 -5.71
N LYS A 710 -13.63 -1.58 -5.02
CA LYS A 710 -15.01 -1.33 -4.59
C LYS A 710 -15.09 -0.34 -3.44
N LEU A 711 -14.15 -0.42 -2.50
CA LEU A 711 -14.06 0.52 -1.38
C LEU A 711 -13.73 1.94 -1.85
N LEU A 712 -12.92 2.08 -2.90
CA LEU A 712 -12.44 3.35 -3.42
C LEU A 712 -13.56 4.27 -3.95
N TYR A 713 -14.57 3.68 -4.60
CA TYR A 713 -15.70 4.38 -5.23
C TYR A 713 -17.04 4.18 -4.51
N ALA A 714 -17.04 3.49 -3.36
CA ALA A 714 -18.24 3.14 -2.61
C ALA A 714 -19.19 4.31 -2.34
N LYS A 715 -18.65 5.52 -2.11
CA LYS A 715 -19.42 6.72 -1.80
C LYS A 715 -20.13 7.30 -3.03
N GLU A 716 -19.53 7.15 -4.21
CA GLU A 716 -20.02 7.72 -5.47
C GLU A 716 -21.00 6.78 -6.19
N ILE A 717 -20.89 5.46 -6.00
CA ILE A 717 -21.76 4.47 -6.67
C ILE A 717 -23.26 4.78 -6.54
N PRO A 718 -23.83 5.15 -5.38
CA PRO A 718 -25.26 5.47 -5.26
C PRO A 718 -25.70 6.62 -6.19
N GLU A 719 -24.86 7.64 -6.36
CA GLU A 719 -25.14 8.75 -7.26
C GLU A 719 -25.06 8.31 -8.72
N TYR A 720 -24.04 7.53 -9.09
CA TYR A 720 -23.93 6.98 -10.44
C TYR A 720 -25.10 6.05 -10.79
N LYS A 721 -25.56 5.21 -9.84
CA LYS A 721 -26.78 4.41 -10.01
C LYS A 721 -28.00 5.26 -10.32
N LYS A 722 -28.18 6.38 -9.61
CA LYS A 722 -29.27 7.33 -9.88
C LYS A 722 -29.17 7.93 -11.29
N ARG A 723 -27.96 8.25 -11.76
CA ARG A 723 -27.73 8.72 -13.14
C ARG A 723 -28.11 7.66 -14.17
N VAL A 724 -27.72 6.40 -13.98
CA VAL A 724 -28.09 5.27 -14.87
C VAL A 724 -29.61 5.09 -14.92
N GLN A 725 -30.28 5.10 -13.77
CA GLN A 725 -31.74 5.00 -13.70
C GLN A 725 -32.43 6.16 -14.43
N CYS A 726 -31.93 7.38 -14.25
CA CYS A 726 -32.45 8.56 -14.95
C CYS A 726 -32.23 8.44 -16.46
N TYR A 727 -31.06 7.98 -16.90
CA TYR A 727 -30.73 7.77 -18.31
C TYR A 727 -31.67 6.75 -18.96
N TYR A 728 -31.91 5.59 -18.33
CA TYR A 728 -32.85 4.60 -18.86
C TYR A 728 -34.29 5.10 -18.91
N LYS A 729 -34.71 5.87 -17.91
CA LYS A 729 -36.03 6.50 -17.90
C LYS A 729 -36.17 7.52 -19.03
N GLN A 730 -35.17 8.37 -19.25
CA GLN A 730 -35.20 9.34 -20.35
C GLN A 730 -35.27 8.66 -21.72
N ILE A 731 -34.51 7.58 -21.94
CA ILE A 731 -34.61 6.78 -23.18
C ILE A 731 -36.02 6.20 -23.33
N GLN A 732 -36.59 5.67 -22.25
CA GLN A 732 -37.94 5.11 -22.31
C GLN A 732 -38.98 6.18 -22.69
N GLU A 733 -38.85 7.39 -22.15
CA GLU A 733 -39.73 8.54 -22.42
C GLU A 733 -39.54 9.18 -23.80
N MET A 734 -38.46 8.84 -24.53
CA MET A 734 -38.28 9.30 -25.91
C MET A 734 -39.40 8.77 -26.82
N PRO A 735 -39.79 9.53 -27.86
CA PRO A 735 -40.73 9.04 -28.86
C PRO A 735 -40.27 7.71 -29.47
N PRO A 736 -41.18 6.75 -29.71
CA PRO A 736 -40.84 5.49 -30.36
C PRO A 736 -40.35 5.76 -31.78
N LEU A 737 -39.27 5.08 -32.19
CA LEU A 737 -38.75 5.16 -33.55
C LEU A 737 -39.48 4.18 -34.47
N SER A 738 -39.89 4.64 -35.64
CA SER A 738 -40.38 3.75 -36.69
C SER A 738 -39.24 2.93 -37.32
N GLU A 739 -39.56 1.75 -37.87
CA GLU A 739 -38.57 0.96 -38.61
C GLU A 739 -38.02 1.72 -39.83
N GLN A 740 -38.83 2.58 -40.46
CA GLN A 740 -38.40 3.37 -41.61
C GLN A 740 -37.35 4.42 -41.23
N GLU A 741 -37.53 5.12 -40.11
CA GLU A 741 -36.56 6.10 -39.61
C GLU A 741 -35.23 5.44 -39.25
N MET A 742 -35.28 4.31 -38.54
CA MET A 742 -34.07 3.58 -38.18
C MET A 742 -33.35 3.02 -39.41
N ASN A 743 -34.10 2.47 -40.38
CA ASN A 743 -33.52 1.99 -41.63
C ASN A 743 -32.89 3.13 -42.45
N ALA A 744 -33.50 4.32 -42.48
CA ALA A 744 -32.92 5.49 -43.13
C ALA A 744 -31.58 5.89 -42.47
N HIS A 745 -31.50 5.88 -41.15
CA HIS A 745 -30.26 6.13 -40.41
C HIS A 745 -29.18 5.08 -40.73
N LEU A 746 -29.54 3.79 -40.73
CA LEU A 746 -28.61 2.70 -41.07
C LEU A 746 -28.17 2.75 -42.54
N ALA A 747 -29.04 3.19 -43.46
CA ALA A 747 -28.71 3.40 -44.86
C ALA A 747 -27.71 4.55 -45.06
N GLU A 748 -27.83 5.60 -44.24
CA GLU A 748 -26.87 6.70 -44.21
C GLU A 748 -25.49 6.24 -43.73
N GLU A 749 -25.42 5.52 -42.60
CA GLU A 749 -24.16 4.96 -42.10
C GLU A 749 -23.53 3.96 -43.08
N SER A 750 -24.35 3.12 -43.74
CA SER A 750 -23.89 2.20 -44.79
C SER A 750 -23.29 2.94 -46.01
N ARG A 751 -23.88 4.09 -46.38
CA ARG A 751 -23.39 4.90 -47.50
C ARG A 751 -22.11 5.66 -47.14
N LYS A 752 -22.03 6.16 -45.90
CA LYS A 752 -20.91 6.97 -45.41
C LYS A 752 -19.57 6.22 -45.46
N TYR A 753 -19.59 4.92 -45.17
CA TYR A 753 -18.39 4.09 -45.10
C TYR A 753 -18.36 3.01 -46.19
N ARG A 754 -19.04 3.26 -47.30
CA ARG A 754 -19.06 2.34 -48.44
C ARG A 754 -17.65 2.18 -49.00
N ASN A 755 -17.25 0.94 -49.27
CA ASN A 755 -15.94 0.56 -49.81
C ASN A 755 -14.72 0.82 -48.89
N GLU A 756 -14.94 1.11 -47.61
CA GLU A 756 -13.85 1.24 -46.60
C GLU A 756 -13.21 -0.11 -46.23
N PHE A 757 -13.85 -1.22 -46.57
CA PHE A 757 -13.44 -2.57 -46.19
C PHE A 757 -13.38 -3.50 -47.40
N ASN A 758 -12.39 -4.39 -47.41
CA ASN A 758 -12.31 -5.49 -48.37
C ASN A 758 -13.36 -6.58 -48.07
N THR A 759 -14.56 -6.41 -48.64
CA THR A 759 -15.68 -7.35 -48.46
C THR A 759 -15.41 -8.72 -49.10
N THR A 760 -14.66 -8.77 -50.20
CA THR A 760 -14.27 -10.01 -50.89
C THR A 760 -13.40 -10.90 -50.00
N LEU A 761 -12.43 -10.31 -49.29
CA LEU A 761 -11.61 -11.03 -48.32
C LEU A 761 -12.48 -11.56 -47.17
N ALA A 762 -13.39 -10.75 -46.63
CA ALA A 762 -14.31 -11.19 -45.59
C ALA A 762 -15.19 -12.36 -46.05
N LEU A 763 -15.74 -12.30 -47.27
CA LEU A 763 -16.52 -13.39 -47.88
C LEU A 763 -15.70 -14.67 -48.04
N THR A 764 -14.44 -14.55 -48.45
CA THR A 764 -13.51 -15.68 -48.60
C THR A 764 -13.22 -16.34 -47.26
N GLU A 765 -13.02 -15.56 -46.20
CA GLU A 765 -12.83 -16.10 -44.85
C GLU A 765 -14.11 -16.74 -44.29
N ILE A 766 -15.29 -16.19 -44.57
CA ILE A 766 -16.57 -16.83 -44.20
C ILE A 766 -16.75 -18.16 -44.94
N TYR A 767 -16.40 -18.20 -46.23
CA TYR A 767 -16.48 -19.40 -47.04
C TYR A 767 -15.64 -20.55 -46.45
N LYS A 768 -14.50 -20.27 -45.81
CA LYS A 768 -13.70 -21.33 -45.13
C LYS A 768 -14.52 -22.05 -44.06
N TYR A 769 -15.35 -21.34 -43.29
CA TYR A 769 -16.28 -21.98 -42.34
C TYR A 769 -17.35 -22.80 -43.06
N ALA A 770 -17.92 -22.24 -44.13
CA ALA A 770 -18.94 -22.92 -44.91
C ALA A 770 -18.43 -24.23 -45.51
N LYS A 771 -17.20 -24.23 -46.03
CA LYS A 771 -16.50 -25.42 -46.51
C LYS A 771 -16.22 -26.41 -45.38
N LYS A 772 -15.69 -25.95 -44.24
CA LYS A 772 -15.37 -26.81 -43.09
C LYS A 772 -16.59 -27.59 -42.58
N TYR A 773 -17.76 -26.95 -42.57
CA TYR A 773 -19.00 -27.51 -42.05
C TYR A 773 -20.04 -27.80 -43.14
N ARG A 774 -19.59 -28.11 -44.36
CA ARG A 774 -20.44 -28.30 -45.55
C ARG A 774 -21.60 -29.27 -45.27
N THR A 775 -21.31 -30.45 -44.74
CA THR A 775 -22.32 -31.50 -44.53
C THR A 775 -23.39 -31.08 -43.53
N GLN A 776 -23.01 -30.40 -42.46
CA GLN A 776 -23.94 -29.92 -41.44
C GLN A 776 -24.80 -28.76 -41.97
N VAL A 777 -24.21 -27.85 -42.73
CA VAL A 777 -24.94 -26.74 -43.38
C VAL A 777 -25.96 -27.28 -44.38
N VAL A 778 -25.58 -28.23 -45.25
CA VAL A 778 -26.50 -28.85 -46.22
C VAL A 778 -27.65 -29.55 -45.51
N THR A 779 -27.35 -30.36 -44.50
CA THR A 779 -28.37 -31.07 -43.71
C THR A 779 -29.35 -30.09 -43.06
N ALA A 780 -28.85 -28.98 -42.50
CA ALA A 780 -29.68 -27.94 -41.91
C ALA A 780 -30.57 -27.24 -42.96
N LEU A 781 -30.02 -26.95 -44.15
CA LEU A 781 -30.78 -26.34 -45.26
C LEU A 781 -31.87 -27.27 -45.81
N GLU A 782 -31.64 -28.58 -45.85
CA GLU A 782 -32.65 -29.57 -46.26
C GLU A 782 -33.77 -29.73 -45.22
N SER A 783 -33.41 -29.62 -43.93
CA SER A 783 -34.37 -29.70 -42.82
C SER A 783 -35.29 -28.48 -42.74
N ASN A 784 -34.84 -27.31 -43.21
CA ASN A 784 -35.62 -26.08 -43.21
C ASN A 784 -36.60 -26.04 -44.40
N PRO A 785 -37.93 -26.02 -44.17
CA PRO A 785 -38.92 -26.10 -45.25
C PRO A 785 -38.81 -24.97 -46.29
N THR A 786 -38.47 -23.76 -45.86
CA THR A 786 -38.35 -22.60 -46.74
C THR A 786 -37.08 -22.65 -47.56
N ALA A 787 -35.97 -23.09 -46.95
CA ALA A 787 -34.69 -23.28 -47.65
C ALA A 787 -34.75 -24.42 -48.68
N ARG A 788 -35.47 -25.50 -48.36
CA ARG A 788 -35.74 -26.60 -49.29
C ARG A 788 -36.59 -26.16 -50.48
N ARG A 789 -37.68 -25.41 -50.26
CA ARG A 789 -38.53 -24.89 -51.36
C ARG A 789 -37.78 -23.97 -52.31
N THR A 790 -36.81 -23.21 -51.80
CA THR A 790 -35.99 -22.27 -52.59
C THR A 790 -34.69 -22.86 -53.10
N GLN A 791 -34.50 -24.18 -52.92
CA GLN A 791 -33.35 -24.96 -53.39
C GLN A 791 -32.00 -24.38 -52.94
N LEU A 792 -31.93 -23.84 -51.70
CA LEU A 792 -30.72 -23.19 -51.20
C LEU A 792 -29.57 -24.17 -50.98
N HIS A 793 -29.86 -25.44 -50.67
CA HIS A 793 -28.86 -26.49 -50.55
C HIS A 793 -28.15 -26.75 -51.89
N HIS A 794 -28.88 -26.88 -53.00
CA HIS A 794 -28.27 -27.02 -54.32
C HIS A 794 -27.42 -25.82 -54.73
N LYS A 795 -27.90 -24.59 -54.45
CA LYS A 795 -27.13 -23.38 -54.72
C LYS A 795 -25.86 -23.30 -53.87
N PHE A 796 -25.91 -23.76 -52.62
CA PHE A 796 -24.73 -23.84 -51.75
C PHE A 796 -23.72 -24.87 -52.26
N GLU A 797 -24.20 -26.04 -52.71
CA GLU A 797 -23.37 -27.06 -53.34
C GLU A 797 -22.72 -26.55 -54.65
N GLN A 798 -23.46 -25.78 -55.45
CA GLN A 798 -22.92 -25.12 -56.64
C GLN A 798 -21.77 -24.16 -56.31
N VAL A 799 -21.88 -23.37 -55.22
CA VAL A 799 -20.79 -22.52 -54.73
C VAL A 799 -19.55 -23.36 -54.42
N ILE A 800 -19.71 -24.48 -53.72
CA ILE A 800 -18.59 -25.35 -53.38
C ILE A 800 -17.93 -25.90 -54.64
N ALA A 801 -18.71 -26.39 -55.61
CA ALA A 801 -18.21 -26.93 -56.87
C ALA A 801 -17.42 -25.90 -57.70
N LEU A 802 -17.90 -24.66 -57.77
CA LEU A 802 -17.24 -23.56 -58.49
C LEU A 802 -15.91 -23.15 -57.85
N VAL A 803 -15.83 -23.10 -56.52
CA VAL A 803 -14.62 -22.68 -55.80
C VAL A 803 -13.57 -23.80 -55.72
N GLU A 804 -13.99 -25.07 -55.77
CA GLU A 804 -13.09 -26.24 -55.68
C GLU A 804 -12.59 -26.79 -57.03
N ASP A 805 -12.93 -26.15 -58.16
CA ASP A 805 -12.62 -26.63 -59.53
C ASP A 805 -13.19 -28.04 -59.83
N ASN A 806 -14.30 -28.43 -59.16
CA ASN A 806 -14.99 -29.72 -59.37
C ASN A 806 -16.15 -29.62 -60.39
N ILE A 807 -15.95 -28.86 -61.47
CA ILE A 807 -17.01 -28.57 -62.47
C ILE A 807 -17.49 -29.84 -63.21
N TYR A 808 -16.82 -30.99 -63.06
CA TYR A 808 -17.19 -32.23 -63.76
C TYR A 808 -18.00 -33.27 -62.96
N GLU A 809 -18.26 -33.09 -61.66
CA GLU A 809 -19.05 -34.09 -60.89
C GLU A 809 -20.51 -33.69 -60.65
N CYS A 810 -20.88 -32.40 -60.74
CA CYS A 810 -22.26 -31.96 -60.42
C CYS A 810 -23.25 -31.98 -61.60
N CYS A 811 -22.85 -32.38 -62.81
CA CYS A 811 -23.73 -32.42 -63.99
C CYS A 811 -24.23 -33.83 -64.38
N SER A 812 -24.02 -34.86 -63.54
CA SER A 812 -24.36 -36.25 -63.90
C SER A 812 -25.63 -36.81 -63.25
N GLU A 813 -26.44 -36.03 -62.55
CA GLU A 813 -27.78 -36.46 -62.11
C GLU A 813 -28.80 -35.33 -62.31
N ALA A 814 -29.22 -35.16 -63.57
CA ALA A 814 -30.43 -34.45 -63.98
C ALA A 814 -31.38 -35.44 -64.65
#